data_AF-A0A933ERS2-F1
#
_entry.id   AF-A0A933ERS2-F1
#
_cell.length_a   1.000
_cell.length_b   1.000
_cell.length_c   1.000
_cell.angle_alpha   90.00
_cell.angle_beta   90.00
_cell.angle_gamma   90.00
#
_symmetry.space_group_name_H-M   'P 1'
#
loop_
_entity.id
_entity.type
_entity.pdbx_description
1 polymer ?
#
loop_
_entity_poly.entity_id
_entity_poly.type
_entity_poly.pdbx_seq_one_letter_code
_entity_poly.pdbx_strand_id
1 'polypeptide(L)'
;MSKSLGWSQRQPVVRWTIVAAMFVVALPLISAVHETAVLLAALALNWAATSPLLELPVRSVVADPIYARIALESLGNINAYGLAVSGPLGDTLHNLWPALFVDPILVMDGSWISAVTPSESSVISQFLVVASADGLLIAMGVLLVEWGLRGESLRSAAARPSILNGRVLFGLLLQARSLLALMSIELTTRSLESAGLAQIGTKWLVTSRESYESNVLVLGEWLSVGLHIMVVAAIYIAAVLFARLAFSLPRMRQATAGSTGFSGHPGTTKLFHLLPVISIALFASSSLGMAGTNFRYGDQATFDSIAKIDDEARDKVKIEAESPKRGDEENSVAPPAIQTPTALPGPSVVSIAGGSRQFAYLVNGKRERIRGVGYNAIYRHLSDEVRAMRYERDFARMADSGINTILGWDFDQGYAHDKFDDLLLAKASKFGLGVSMPYYLDPDGEYSDDQYRTRLADDVLAWVRRYKGHSAVRMWAIGNEVMHGMESMEVLYGATPKSNPEDFVDFYMNLIDDVHQEDPNHPVLYREAEDGFFGPFVARGPKGVEDRKWLVFGTNVFSGRLNEVLTNWERDGFDNALLVTEFSPTGLSPEDRPRGLVKRWRLIRRHACSVLGGIVYVWTTEGPEPIDRVYGLVDGDGNAVDGSLEAIAGEYRRDSNLPRDCTPSSKVGGGT
;
A
#
# COMPACT_ATOMS: atom_id res chain seq x y z
N MET A 1 -67.16 -10.84 12.65
CA MET A 1 -65.96 -10.21 13.25
C MET A 1 -65.07 -11.31 13.81
N SER A 2 -64.03 -11.75 13.09
CA SER A 2 -63.05 -12.67 13.68
C SER A 2 -62.17 -11.86 14.65
N LYS A 3 -62.09 -12.30 15.91
CA LYS A 3 -61.10 -11.73 16.85
C LYS A 3 -59.73 -12.11 16.30
N SER A 4 -58.93 -11.12 15.91
CA SER A 4 -57.55 -11.37 15.50
C SER A 4 -56.82 -12.07 16.66
N LEU A 5 -56.21 -13.23 16.39
CA LEU A 5 -55.41 -13.92 17.40
C LEU A 5 -54.31 -12.96 17.88
N GLY A 6 -54.29 -12.72 19.20
CA GLY A 6 -53.25 -11.92 19.84
C GLY A 6 -51.86 -12.49 19.52
N TRP A 7 -50.83 -11.63 19.49
CA TRP A 7 -49.46 -12.05 19.15
C TRP A 7 -49.00 -13.29 19.92
N SER A 8 -49.34 -13.36 21.22
CA SER A 8 -49.06 -14.48 22.11
C SER A 8 -49.79 -15.78 21.80
N GLN A 9 -50.75 -15.78 20.88
CA GLN A 9 -51.50 -16.96 20.44
C GLN A 9 -51.12 -17.47 19.03
N ARG A 10 -50.32 -16.74 18.24
CA ARG A 10 -49.85 -17.21 16.91
C ARG A 10 -48.88 -18.37 17.03
N GLN A 11 -48.83 -19.30 16.07
CA GLN A 11 -47.84 -20.38 16.12
C GLN A 11 -46.40 -19.82 16.10
N PRO A 12 -45.44 -20.45 16.80
CA PRO A 12 -44.05 -19.97 16.85
C PRO A 12 -43.48 -19.70 15.46
N VAL A 13 -43.61 -20.64 14.52
CA VAL A 13 -43.11 -20.52 13.13
C VAL A 13 -43.57 -19.20 12.50
N VAL A 14 -44.85 -18.86 12.61
CA VAL A 14 -45.39 -17.59 12.09
C VAL A 14 -44.72 -16.38 12.71
N ARG A 15 -44.40 -16.40 14.02
CA ARG A 15 -43.68 -15.30 14.68
C ARG A 15 -42.23 -15.19 14.19
N TRP A 16 -41.52 -16.31 14.07
CA TRP A 16 -40.14 -16.32 13.55
C TRP A 16 -40.10 -15.84 12.10
N THR A 17 -41.06 -16.26 11.26
CA THR A 17 -41.21 -15.77 9.89
C THR A 17 -41.47 -14.27 9.86
N ILE A 18 -42.35 -13.74 10.73
CA ILE A 18 -42.59 -12.29 10.81
C ILE A 18 -41.32 -11.55 11.23
N VAL A 19 -40.54 -12.07 12.19
CA VAL A 19 -39.29 -11.44 12.61
C VAL A 19 -38.23 -11.49 11.53
N ALA A 20 -38.09 -12.61 10.81
CA ALA A 20 -37.22 -12.70 9.65
C ALA A 20 -37.65 -11.72 8.55
N ALA A 21 -38.96 -11.59 8.29
CA ALA A 21 -39.48 -10.60 7.35
C ALA A 21 -39.19 -9.16 7.82
N MET A 22 -39.34 -8.87 9.12
CA MET A 22 -38.95 -7.57 9.69
C MET A 22 -37.46 -7.32 9.56
N PHE A 23 -36.61 -8.34 9.73
CA PHE A 23 -35.17 -8.24 9.50
C PHE A 23 -34.88 -7.90 8.04
N VAL A 24 -35.53 -8.58 7.08
CA VAL A 24 -35.42 -8.28 5.65
C VAL A 24 -35.83 -6.82 5.35
N VAL A 25 -36.96 -6.37 5.91
CA VAL A 25 -37.41 -4.97 5.77
C VAL A 25 -36.45 -3.98 6.44
N ALA A 26 -35.74 -4.39 7.49
CA ALA A 26 -34.74 -3.58 8.18
C ALA A 26 -33.37 -3.58 7.49
N LEU A 27 -33.12 -4.43 6.47
CA LEU A 27 -31.83 -4.52 5.79
C LEU A 27 -31.32 -3.19 5.24
N PRO A 28 -32.16 -2.30 4.66
CA PRO A 28 -31.69 -0.98 4.25
C PRO A 28 -31.12 -0.22 5.44
N LEU A 29 -31.88 -0.07 6.54
CA LEU A 29 -31.42 0.62 7.74
C LEU A 29 -30.15 0.00 8.33
N ILE A 30 -30.07 -1.33 8.40
CA ILE A 30 -28.86 -2.04 8.84
C ILE A 30 -27.66 -1.70 7.96
N SER A 31 -27.87 -1.62 6.64
CA SER A 31 -26.80 -1.25 5.69
C SER A 31 -26.39 0.21 5.87
N ALA A 32 -27.33 1.13 6.10
CA ALA A 32 -26.98 2.52 6.42
C ALA A 32 -26.19 2.65 7.72
N VAL A 33 -26.54 1.89 8.76
CA VAL A 33 -25.76 1.81 10.01
C VAL A 33 -24.37 1.24 9.75
N HIS A 34 -24.27 0.18 8.95
CA HIS A 34 -22.99 -0.43 8.56
C HIS A 34 -22.09 0.58 7.86
N GLU A 35 -22.56 1.19 6.77
CA GLU A 35 -21.75 2.15 5.99
C GLU A 35 -21.37 3.38 6.83
N THR A 36 -22.25 3.84 7.71
CA THR A 36 -21.89 4.92 8.66
C THR A 36 -20.79 4.45 9.62
N ALA A 37 -20.85 3.21 10.10
CA ALA A 37 -19.81 2.65 10.97
C ALA A 37 -18.47 2.48 10.23
N VAL A 38 -18.49 2.06 8.96
CA VAL A 38 -17.31 2.02 8.07
C VAL A 38 -16.70 3.41 7.96
N LEU A 39 -17.50 4.43 7.64
CA LEU A 39 -17.02 5.82 7.53
C LEU A 39 -16.38 6.31 8.83
N LEU A 40 -17.05 6.11 9.97
CA LEU A 40 -16.55 6.52 11.27
C LEU A 40 -15.29 5.76 11.69
N ALA A 41 -15.21 4.46 11.40
CA ALA A 41 -14.03 3.65 11.66
C ALA A 41 -12.85 4.11 10.80
N ALA A 42 -13.06 4.45 9.53
CA ALA A 42 -12.03 5.01 8.66
C ALA A 42 -11.49 6.34 9.21
N LEU A 43 -12.39 7.27 9.56
CA LEU A 43 -12.00 8.56 10.16
C LEU A 43 -11.24 8.37 11.49
N ALA A 44 -11.72 7.47 12.35
CA ALA A 44 -11.09 7.18 13.63
C ALA A 44 -9.71 6.53 13.47
N LEU A 45 -9.55 5.61 12.51
CA LEU A 45 -8.30 4.93 12.24
C LEU A 45 -7.25 5.88 11.66
N ASN A 46 -7.64 6.72 10.68
CA ASN A 46 -6.78 7.76 10.13
C ASN A 46 -6.31 8.76 11.20
N TRP A 47 -7.24 9.22 12.04
CA TRP A 47 -6.91 10.09 13.18
C TRP A 47 -5.98 9.40 14.17
N ALA A 48 -6.28 8.16 14.55
CA ALA A 48 -5.47 7.43 15.53
C ALA A 48 -4.04 7.21 15.03
N ALA A 49 -3.86 6.87 13.75
CA ALA A 49 -2.56 6.61 13.14
C ALA A 49 -1.68 7.86 13.01
N THR A 50 -2.28 9.04 12.94
CA THR A 50 -1.56 10.33 12.96
C THR A 50 -1.40 10.90 14.36
N SER A 51 -1.96 10.24 15.38
CA SER A 51 -1.89 10.68 16.77
C SER A 51 -0.74 10.01 17.55
N PRO A 52 -0.22 10.64 18.61
CA PRO A 52 0.74 10.01 19.52
C PRO A 52 0.23 8.73 20.19
N LEU A 53 -1.09 8.49 20.18
CA LEU A 53 -1.74 7.36 20.84
C LEU A 53 -1.35 6.02 20.20
N LEU A 54 -1.31 5.94 18.85
CA LEU A 54 -0.81 4.76 18.15
C LEU A 54 0.69 4.82 17.88
N GLU A 55 1.28 6.01 17.82
CA GLU A 55 2.71 6.16 17.57
C GLU A 55 3.58 5.47 18.64
N LEU A 56 3.27 5.69 19.92
CA LEU A 56 4.01 5.08 21.03
C LEU A 56 4.01 3.54 21.01
N PRO A 57 2.84 2.84 20.94
CA PRO A 57 2.83 1.39 20.89
C PRO A 57 3.45 0.84 19.61
N VAL A 58 3.27 1.51 18.45
CA VAL A 58 3.93 1.05 17.21
C VAL A 58 5.44 1.18 17.31
N ARG A 59 5.97 2.31 17.80
CA ARG A 59 7.43 2.50 18.02
C ARG A 59 8.01 1.56 19.07
N SER A 60 7.19 1.06 20.00
CA SER A 60 7.63 0.05 20.98
C SER A 60 7.83 -1.34 20.37
N VAL A 61 7.20 -1.61 19.22
CA VAL A 61 7.30 -2.89 18.50
C VAL A 61 8.25 -2.77 17.31
N VAL A 62 8.13 -1.69 16.54
CA VAL A 62 8.97 -1.34 15.40
C VAL A 62 9.89 -0.22 15.83
N ALA A 63 11.09 -0.58 16.27
CA ALA A 63 11.99 0.37 16.90
C ALA A 63 12.64 1.34 15.90
N ASP A 64 12.76 0.95 14.63
CA ASP A 64 13.21 1.84 13.56
C ASP A 64 12.13 2.91 13.24
N PRO A 65 12.47 4.21 13.30
CA PRO A 65 11.49 5.29 13.14
C PRO A 65 10.92 5.42 11.73
N ILE A 66 11.63 5.01 10.68
CA ILE A 66 11.13 5.02 9.30
C ILE A 66 10.11 3.90 9.14
N TYR A 67 10.46 2.68 9.55
CA TYR A 67 9.53 1.54 9.44
C TYR A 67 8.34 1.67 10.37
N ALA A 68 8.49 2.24 11.56
CA ALA A 68 7.37 2.56 12.44
C ALA A 68 6.39 3.52 11.76
N ARG A 69 6.92 4.52 11.04
CA ARG A 69 6.09 5.45 10.26
C ARG A 69 5.40 4.77 9.09
N ILE A 70 6.12 3.96 8.31
CA ILE A 70 5.52 3.16 7.22
C ILE A 70 4.40 2.26 7.76
N ALA A 71 4.58 1.67 8.95
CA ALA A 71 3.55 0.87 9.60
C ALA A 71 2.33 1.72 10.01
N LEU A 72 2.56 2.88 10.64
CA LEU A 72 1.48 3.82 11.00
C LEU A 72 0.73 4.32 9.77
N GLU A 73 1.45 4.69 8.71
CA GLU A 73 0.86 5.08 7.44
C GLU A 73 0.10 3.93 6.81
N SER A 74 0.64 2.72 6.82
CA SER A 74 -0.09 1.54 6.33
C SER A 74 -1.36 1.30 7.14
N LEU A 75 -1.37 1.52 8.45
CA LEU A 75 -2.59 1.41 9.26
C LEU A 75 -3.57 2.57 9.04
N GLY A 76 -3.05 3.78 8.88
CA GLY A 76 -3.82 5.03 8.81
C GLY A 76 -4.18 5.50 7.42
N ASN A 77 -3.61 4.89 6.37
CA ASN A 77 -3.87 5.24 4.98
C ASN A 77 -5.24 4.71 4.57
N ILE A 78 -6.27 5.35 5.09
CA ILE A 78 -7.67 5.21 4.74
C ILE A 78 -8.23 6.63 4.74
N ASN A 79 -8.74 7.06 3.60
CA ASN A 79 -9.44 8.34 3.53
C ASN A 79 -10.94 8.04 3.43
N ALA A 80 -11.74 8.83 4.13
CA ALA A 80 -13.19 8.71 4.11
C ALA A 80 -13.75 9.96 3.46
N TYR A 81 -14.37 9.83 2.29
CA TYR A 81 -14.96 10.98 1.59
C TYR A 81 -16.41 11.25 2.01
N GLY A 82 -17.17 10.21 2.37
CA GLY A 82 -18.55 10.35 2.82
C GLY A 82 -19.38 9.11 2.49
N LEU A 83 -20.70 9.28 2.46
CA LEU A 83 -21.67 8.26 2.07
C LEU A 83 -22.24 8.58 0.69
N ALA A 84 -22.20 7.64 -0.24
CA ALA A 84 -23.00 7.72 -1.46
C ALA A 84 -24.34 7.03 -1.19
N VAL A 85 -25.45 7.61 -1.63
CA VAL A 85 -26.80 7.02 -1.55
C VAL A 85 -27.40 7.02 -2.95
N SER A 86 -28.08 5.95 -3.36
CA SER A 86 -28.52 5.79 -4.75
C SER A 86 -29.84 6.52 -5.02
N GLY A 87 -29.99 7.03 -6.25
CA GLY A 87 -31.25 7.58 -6.75
C GLY A 87 -31.63 8.95 -6.16
N PRO A 88 -32.91 9.38 -6.28
CA PRO A 88 -33.33 10.74 -5.95
C PRO A 88 -33.09 11.15 -4.50
N LEU A 89 -33.12 10.18 -3.57
CA LEU A 89 -32.78 10.43 -2.17
C LEU A 89 -31.30 10.82 -2.04
N GLY A 90 -30.42 10.12 -2.74
CA GLY A 90 -29.01 10.44 -2.80
C GLY A 90 -28.73 11.81 -3.36
N ASP A 91 -29.35 12.14 -4.50
CA ASP A 91 -29.21 13.47 -5.11
C ASP A 91 -29.62 14.56 -4.11
N THR A 92 -30.72 14.35 -3.40
CA THR A 92 -31.21 15.30 -2.39
C THR A 92 -30.24 15.42 -1.22
N LEU A 93 -29.72 14.30 -0.70
CA LEU A 93 -28.76 14.29 0.42
C LEU A 93 -27.42 14.93 0.04
N HIS A 94 -26.91 14.63 -1.15
CA HIS A 94 -25.69 15.23 -1.69
C HIS A 94 -25.83 16.75 -1.83
N ASN A 95 -26.96 17.24 -2.34
CA ASN A 95 -27.22 18.67 -2.47
C ASN A 95 -27.37 19.38 -1.10
N LEU A 96 -27.95 18.71 -0.10
CA LEU A 96 -28.15 19.29 1.23
C LEU A 96 -26.89 19.28 2.10
N TRP A 97 -26.09 18.21 2.02
CA TRP A 97 -24.90 18.01 2.85
C TRP A 97 -23.75 17.38 2.05
N PRO A 98 -23.18 18.12 1.07
CA PRO A 98 -22.16 17.56 0.16
C PRO A 98 -20.86 17.14 0.87
N ALA A 99 -20.61 17.64 2.08
CA ALA A 99 -19.47 17.24 2.90
C ALA A 99 -19.65 15.86 3.57
N LEU A 100 -20.89 15.37 3.69
CA LEU A 100 -21.20 14.08 4.30
C LEU A 100 -21.69 13.07 3.26
N PHE A 101 -22.49 13.52 2.30
CA PHE A 101 -23.00 12.69 1.22
C PHE A 101 -22.31 13.05 -0.09
N VAL A 102 -21.53 12.12 -0.64
CA VAL A 102 -20.84 12.30 -1.92
C VAL A 102 -21.75 11.93 -3.09
N ASP A 103 -21.25 12.08 -4.31
CA ASP A 103 -22.02 11.84 -5.53
C ASP A 103 -22.68 10.43 -5.51
N PRO A 104 -24.01 10.32 -5.71
CA PRO A 104 -24.75 9.06 -5.80
C PRO A 104 -24.19 8.04 -6.79
N ILE A 105 -23.47 8.48 -7.82
CA ILE A 105 -22.83 7.58 -8.80
C ILE A 105 -21.73 6.71 -8.17
N LEU A 106 -21.22 7.10 -6.99
CA LEU A 106 -20.23 6.35 -6.23
C LEU A 106 -20.85 5.23 -5.38
N VAL A 107 -22.17 5.06 -5.41
CA VAL A 107 -22.78 3.86 -4.80
C VAL A 107 -22.32 2.63 -5.55
N MET A 108 -21.88 1.65 -4.79
CA MET A 108 -21.47 0.37 -5.33
C MET A 108 -22.60 -0.36 -6.06
N ASP A 109 -22.27 -1.03 -7.16
CA ASP A 109 -23.22 -1.88 -7.90
C ASP A 109 -23.93 -2.89 -6.98
N GLY A 110 -25.26 -2.84 -6.98
CA GLY A 110 -26.13 -3.70 -6.16
C GLY A 110 -26.49 -3.11 -4.78
N SER A 111 -25.75 -2.12 -4.31
CA SER A 111 -26.01 -1.41 -3.06
C SER A 111 -26.92 -0.19 -3.28
N TRP A 112 -27.56 0.29 -2.21
CA TRP A 112 -28.32 1.55 -2.22
C TRP A 112 -27.63 2.66 -1.39
N ILE A 113 -26.65 2.29 -0.57
CA ILE A 113 -25.78 3.18 0.18
C ILE A 113 -24.38 2.56 0.26
N SER A 114 -23.35 3.39 0.21
CA SER A 114 -21.94 2.94 0.33
C SER A 114 -21.11 4.01 1.04
N ALA A 115 -20.27 3.60 1.97
CA ALA A 115 -19.18 4.42 2.45
C ALA A 115 -18.11 4.51 1.37
N VAL A 116 -17.73 5.74 1.04
CA VAL A 116 -16.83 6.01 -0.07
C VAL A 116 -15.43 6.27 0.49
N THR A 117 -14.54 5.32 0.24
CA THR A 117 -13.11 5.42 0.48
C THR A 117 -12.38 5.41 -0.87
N PRO A 118 -11.32 6.20 -1.08
CA PRO A 118 -10.57 6.12 -2.31
C PRO A 118 -9.84 4.78 -2.40
N SER A 119 -9.66 4.35 -3.64
CA SER A 119 -8.86 3.19 -4.06
C SER A 119 -7.41 3.20 -3.56
N GLU A 120 -6.88 4.35 -3.17
CA GLU A 120 -5.50 4.47 -2.68
C GLU A 120 -5.35 4.14 -1.18
N SER A 121 -6.41 3.62 -0.55
CA SER A 121 -6.34 3.20 0.84
C SER A 121 -5.53 1.91 0.95
N SER A 122 -4.81 1.71 2.04
CA SER A 122 -4.07 0.47 2.24
C SER A 122 -5.00 -0.73 2.46
N VAL A 123 -4.56 -1.92 2.08
CA VAL A 123 -5.33 -3.16 2.26
C VAL A 123 -5.63 -3.42 3.75
N ILE A 124 -4.65 -3.19 4.63
CA ILE A 124 -4.82 -3.41 6.07
C ILE A 124 -5.79 -2.43 6.71
N SER A 125 -5.77 -1.15 6.32
CA SER A 125 -6.68 -0.16 6.89
C SER A 125 -8.12 -0.45 6.47
N GLN A 126 -8.33 -0.79 5.20
CA GLN A 126 -9.64 -1.21 4.68
C GLN A 126 -10.17 -2.43 5.43
N PHE A 127 -9.33 -3.45 5.61
CA PHE A 127 -9.68 -4.64 6.37
C PHE A 127 -10.10 -4.30 7.81
N LEU A 128 -9.29 -3.50 8.52
CA LEU A 128 -9.57 -3.09 9.90
C LEU A 128 -10.87 -2.30 10.02
N VAL A 129 -11.16 -1.43 9.05
CA VAL A 129 -12.37 -0.61 9.02
C VAL A 129 -13.61 -1.47 8.82
N VAL A 130 -13.61 -2.35 7.82
CA VAL A 130 -14.74 -3.27 7.57
C VAL A 130 -14.92 -4.19 8.78
N ALA A 131 -13.82 -4.76 9.30
CA ALA A 131 -13.87 -5.63 10.45
C ALA A 131 -14.42 -4.94 11.71
N SER A 132 -14.11 -3.65 11.89
CA SER A 132 -14.63 -2.84 12.99
C SER A 132 -16.13 -2.57 12.84
N ALA A 133 -16.59 -2.27 11.62
CA ALA A 133 -18.01 -2.03 11.33
C ALA A 133 -18.86 -3.29 11.57
N ASP A 134 -18.41 -4.45 11.08
CA ASP A 134 -19.06 -5.73 11.35
C ASP A 134 -18.97 -6.14 12.83
N GLY A 135 -17.83 -5.87 13.48
CA GLY A 135 -17.67 -6.06 14.92
C GLY A 135 -18.70 -5.28 15.74
N LEU A 136 -19.00 -4.03 15.35
CA LEU A 136 -20.05 -3.22 15.96
C LEU A 136 -21.44 -3.86 15.79
N LEU A 137 -21.77 -4.33 14.59
CA LEU A 137 -23.06 -5.00 14.33
C LEU A 137 -23.19 -6.32 15.12
N ILE A 138 -22.11 -7.09 15.25
CA ILE A 138 -22.06 -8.28 16.10
C ILE A 138 -22.34 -7.89 17.55
N ALA A 139 -21.67 -6.85 18.07
CA ALA A 139 -21.87 -6.36 19.44
C ALA A 139 -23.32 -5.90 19.66
N MET A 140 -23.90 -5.15 18.71
CA MET A 140 -25.32 -4.77 18.74
C MET A 140 -26.23 -6.00 18.77
N GLY A 141 -25.92 -7.04 17.98
CA GLY A 141 -26.65 -8.30 17.99
C GLY A 141 -26.57 -9.02 19.34
N VAL A 142 -25.40 -9.03 19.99
CA VAL A 142 -25.22 -9.58 21.34
C VAL A 142 -26.05 -8.80 22.36
N LEU A 143 -26.03 -7.47 22.31
CA LEU A 143 -26.83 -6.60 23.20
C LEU A 143 -28.34 -6.82 23.00
N LEU A 144 -28.80 -7.01 21.76
CA LEU A 144 -30.20 -7.31 21.45
C LEU A 144 -30.62 -8.67 22.02
N VAL A 145 -29.75 -9.67 21.89
CA VAL A 145 -29.94 -10.99 22.51
C VAL A 145 -30.02 -10.84 24.02
N GLU A 146 -29.03 -10.21 24.65
CA GLU A 146 -29.00 -10.02 26.10
C GLU A 146 -30.21 -9.25 26.62
N TRP A 147 -30.61 -8.17 25.96
CA TRP A 147 -31.78 -7.40 26.32
C TRP A 147 -33.07 -8.21 26.18
N GLY A 148 -33.17 -9.02 25.12
CA GLY A 148 -34.23 -10.01 24.94
C GLY A 148 -34.26 -11.08 26.03
N LEU A 149 -33.18 -11.25 26.80
CA LEU A 149 -33.07 -12.24 27.87
C LEU A 149 -33.21 -11.64 29.28
N ARG A 150 -32.90 -10.34 29.47
CA ARG A 150 -33.01 -9.64 30.77
C ARG A 150 -34.44 -9.22 31.12
N GLY A 151 -35.30 -8.99 30.12
CA GLY A 151 -36.67 -8.47 30.31
C GLY A 151 -37.67 -9.46 30.93
N GLU A 152 -37.33 -10.74 30.98
CA GLU A 152 -38.11 -11.79 31.61
C GLU A 152 -37.14 -12.81 32.21
N SER A 153 -37.45 -13.39 33.38
CA SER A 153 -36.66 -14.55 33.84
C SER A 153 -36.65 -15.60 32.73
N LEU A 154 -35.50 -16.26 32.50
CA LEU A 154 -35.36 -17.32 31.50
C LEU A 154 -36.50 -18.37 31.53
N ARG A 155 -37.12 -18.58 32.71
CA ARG A 155 -38.32 -19.42 32.89
C ARG A 155 -39.54 -18.92 32.12
N SER A 156 -39.77 -17.61 32.10
CA SER A 156 -40.94 -16.97 31.50
C SER A 156 -40.84 -16.93 29.97
N ALA A 157 -39.64 -16.64 29.45
CA ALA A 157 -39.38 -16.56 28.01
C ALA A 157 -39.51 -17.92 27.30
N ALA A 158 -39.08 -19.01 27.94
CA ALA A 158 -39.26 -20.37 27.40
C ALA A 158 -40.72 -20.86 27.48
N ALA A 159 -41.49 -20.38 28.45
CA ALA A 159 -42.89 -20.77 28.65
C ALA A 159 -43.88 -19.92 27.84
N ARG A 160 -43.51 -18.69 27.47
CA ARG A 160 -44.33 -17.76 26.70
C ARG A 160 -43.50 -17.22 25.54
N PRO A 161 -43.66 -17.75 24.31
CA PRO A 161 -42.86 -17.36 23.14
C PRO A 161 -43.20 -15.94 22.62
N SER A 162 -43.34 -14.94 23.49
CA SER A 162 -43.82 -13.59 23.16
C SER A 162 -42.72 -12.73 22.51
N ILE A 163 -42.94 -11.42 22.36
CA ILE A 163 -42.10 -10.42 21.67
C ILE A 163 -40.59 -10.53 22.00
N LEU A 164 -40.20 -11.08 23.16
CA LEU A 164 -38.80 -11.35 23.52
C LEU A 164 -38.08 -12.31 22.55
N ASN A 165 -38.78 -13.25 21.91
CA ASN A 165 -38.20 -14.10 20.86
C ASN A 165 -37.79 -13.32 19.60
N GLY A 166 -38.43 -12.18 19.35
CA GLY A 166 -38.11 -11.35 18.19
C GLY A 166 -36.75 -10.67 18.32
N ARG A 167 -36.43 -10.13 19.51
CA ARG A 167 -35.13 -9.47 19.77
C ARG A 167 -33.98 -10.47 19.70
N VAL A 168 -34.15 -11.64 20.31
CA VAL A 168 -33.15 -12.71 20.25
C VAL A 168 -32.92 -13.17 18.83
N LEU A 169 -33.98 -13.49 18.07
CA LEU A 169 -33.81 -13.89 16.66
C LEU A 169 -33.15 -12.79 15.83
N PHE A 170 -33.62 -11.54 15.94
CA PHE A 170 -33.06 -10.43 15.18
C PHE A 170 -31.58 -10.21 15.51
N GLY A 171 -31.21 -10.28 16.80
CA GLY A 171 -29.82 -10.17 17.23
C GLY A 171 -28.94 -11.33 16.72
N LEU A 172 -29.48 -12.55 16.63
CA LEU A 172 -28.78 -13.69 16.03
C LEU A 172 -28.63 -13.54 14.51
N LEU A 173 -29.66 -13.07 13.81
CA LEU A 173 -29.61 -12.81 12.36
C LEU A 173 -28.60 -11.70 12.03
N LEU A 174 -28.54 -10.65 12.86
CA LEU A 174 -27.56 -9.57 12.71
C LEU A 174 -26.13 -10.08 12.87
N GLN A 175 -25.86 -10.86 13.93
CA GLN A 175 -24.56 -11.50 14.13
C GLN A 175 -24.20 -12.40 12.95
N ALA A 176 -25.10 -13.28 12.53
CA ALA A 176 -24.82 -14.22 11.46
C ALA A 176 -24.53 -13.53 10.12
N ARG A 177 -25.23 -12.43 9.79
CA ARG A 177 -24.92 -11.61 8.61
C ARG A 177 -23.49 -11.08 8.67
N SER A 178 -23.12 -10.42 9.76
CA SER A 178 -21.79 -9.80 9.89
C SER A 178 -20.66 -10.83 9.95
N LEU A 179 -20.91 -11.99 10.56
CA LEU A 179 -19.94 -13.09 10.55
C LEU A 179 -19.74 -13.65 9.13
N LEU A 180 -20.82 -13.80 8.35
CA LEU A 180 -20.72 -14.21 6.95
C LEU A 180 -19.99 -13.17 6.11
N ALA A 181 -20.21 -11.87 6.37
CA ALA A 181 -19.48 -10.79 5.72
C ALA A 181 -17.98 -10.86 6.02
N LEU A 182 -17.60 -10.99 7.30
CA LEU A 182 -16.20 -11.18 7.71
C LEU A 182 -15.55 -12.43 7.08
N MET A 183 -16.29 -13.54 7.02
CA MET A 183 -15.81 -14.78 6.39
C MET A 183 -15.70 -14.69 4.86
N SER A 184 -16.37 -13.72 4.24
CA SER A 184 -16.28 -13.47 2.79
C SER A 184 -15.08 -12.60 2.40
N ILE A 185 -14.37 -12.04 3.39
CA ILE A 185 -13.14 -11.30 3.15
C ILE A 185 -12.02 -12.30 2.88
N GLU A 186 -11.64 -12.42 1.61
CA GLU A 186 -10.49 -13.23 1.20
C GLU A 186 -9.18 -12.50 1.51
N LEU A 187 -8.59 -12.77 2.68
CA LEU A 187 -7.20 -12.39 2.97
C LEU A 187 -6.26 -13.38 2.28
N THR A 188 -5.92 -13.09 1.04
CA THR A 188 -4.89 -13.85 0.32
C THR A 188 -3.51 -13.49 0.86
N THR A 189 -2.55 -14.41 0.71
CA THR A 189 -1.13 -14.13 1.00
C THR A 189 -0.65 -12.88 0.27
N ARG A 190 -1.05 -12.70 -1.00
CA ARG A 190 -0.71 -11.52 -1.80
C ARG A 190 -1.28 -10.24 -1.20
N SER A 191 -2.52 -10.26 -0.68
CA SER A 191 -3.15 -9.11 -0.02
C SER A 191 -2.43 -8.74 1.28
N LEU A 192 -2.02 -9.74 2.07
CA LEU A 192 -1.24 -9.55 3.30
C LEU A 192 0.17 -9.01 3.00
N GLU A 193 0.82 -9.49 1.95
CA GLU A 193 2.12 -8.96 1.51
C GLU A 193 1.98 -7.50 1.03
N SER A 194 0.95 -7.25 0.23
CA SER A 194 0.61 -5.91 -0.31
C SER A 194 0.25 -4.90 0.78
N ALA A 195 -0.23 -5.36 1.93
CA ALA A 195 -0.53 -4.53 3.09
C ALA A 195 0.71 -3.89 3.76
N GLY A 196 1.92 -4.13 3.24
CA GLY A 196 3.17 -3.60 3.80
C GLY A 196 3.78 -4.48 4.89
N LEU A 197 3.20 -5.66 5.17
CA LEU A 197 3.76 -6.61 6.14
C LEU A 197 5.12 -7.13 5.71
N ALA A 198 5.42 -7.17 4.41
CA ALA A 198 6.76 -7.50 3.93
C ALA A 198 7.81 -6.48 4.40
N GLN A 199 7.52 -5.18 4.29
CA GLN A 199 8.41 -4.10 4.75
C GLN A 199 8.66 -4.16 6.26
N ILE A 200 7.59 -4.39 7.02
CA ILE A 200 7.68 -4.45 8.48
C ILE A 200 8.41 -5.74 8.89
N GLY A 201 8.03 -6.87 8.31
CA GLY A 201 8.53 -8.20 8.68
C GLY A 201 10.02 -8.39 8.37
N THR A 202 10.51 -7.90 7.23
CA THR A 202 11.93 -8.05 6.86
C THR A 202 12.86 -7.35 7.84
N LYS A 203 12.50 -6.15 8.28
CA LYS A 203 13.32 -5.34 9.19
C LYS A 203 13.10 -5.69 10.66
N TRP A 204 11.87 -6.08 11.03
CA TRP A 204 11.58 -6.48 12.40
C TRP A 204 12.19 -7.82 12.78
N LEU A 205 12.15 -8.80 11.87
CA LEU A 205 12.61 -10.16 12.16
C LEU A 205 14.02 -10.44 11.64
N VAL A 206 14.64 -9.51 10.91
CA VAL A 206 15.93 -9.71 10.21
C VAL A 206 15.92 -11.06 9.49
N THR A 207 14.91 -11.26 8.64
CA THR A 207 14.71 -12.55 7.98
C THR A 207 15.29 -12.50 6.58
N SER A 208 16.12 -13.48 6.24
CA SER A 208 16.42 -13.78 4.85
C SER A 208 15.11 -14.05 4.10
N ARG A 209 15.13 -13.96 2.77
CA ARG A 209 13.96 -14.30 1.96
C ARG A 209 13.40 -15.70 2.26
N GLU A 210 14.28 -16.68 2.40
CA GLU A 210 13.89 -18.05 2.75
C GLU A 210 13.19 -18.11 4.12
N SER A 211 13.72 -17.39 5.12
CA SER A 211 13.12 -17.31 6.46
C SER A 211 11.79 -16.55 6.46
N TYR A 212 11.67 -15.49 5.66
CA TYR A 212 10.41 -14.79 5.46
C TYR A 212 9.37 -15.71 4.82
N GLU A 213 9.74 -16.42 3.76
CA GLU A 213 8.87 -17.37 3.07
C GLU A 213 8.42 -18.51 4.00
N SER A 214 9.33 -19.06 4.81
CA SER A 214 9.01 -20.15 5.73
C SER A 214 8.22 -19.72 6.96
N ASN A 215 8.44 -18.50 7.47
CA ASN A 215 7.90 -18.08 8.78
C ASN A 215 6.75 -17.09 8.64
N VAL A 216 6.89 -16.07 7.78
CA VAL A 216 5.92 -14.97 7.68
C VAL A 216 4.75 -15.34 6.79
N LEU A 217 4.95 -16.08 5.68
CA LEU A 217 3.82 -16.55 4.88
C LEU A 217 2.99 -17.57 5.64
N VAL A 218 3.67 -18.48 6.33
CA VAL A 218 3.02 -19.43 7.23
C VAL A 218 2.28 -18.68 8.34
N LEU A 219 2.88 -17.63 8.94
CA LEU A 219 2.18 -16.78 9.89
C LEU A 219 0.98 -16.06 9.25
N GLY A 220 1.06 -15.62 8.00
CA GLY A 220 -0.04 -15.02 7.26
C GLY A 220 -1.20 -16.01 7.07
N GLU A 221 -0.89 -17.26 6.72
CA GLU A 221 -1.85 -18.36 6.69
C GLU A 221 -2.43 -18.62 8.09
N TRP A 222 -1.61 -18.65 9.13
CA TRP A 222 -2.07 -18.79 10.52
C TRP A 222 -2.84 -17.59 11.03
N LEU A 223 -2.58 -16.37 10.55
CA LEU A 223 -3.32 -15.16 10.90
C LEU A 223 -4.66 -15.16 10.20
N SER A 224 -4.71 -15.60 8.94
CA SER A 224 -5.97 -15.85 8.25
C SER A 224 -6.76 -16.92 9.00
N VAL A 225 -6.18 -18.10 9.25
CA VAL A 225 -6.81 -19.18 10.03
C VAL A 225 -7.17 -18.72 11.44
N GLY A 226 -6.30 -17.96 12.10
CA GLY A 226 -6.46 -17.44 13.45
C GLY A 226 -7.59 -16.42 13.53
N LEU A 227 -7.71 -15.54 12.54
CA LEU A 227 -8.86 -14.65 12.37
C LEU A 227 -10.14 -15.47 12.18
N HIS A 228 -10.13 -16.48 11.33
CA HIS A 228 -11.26 -17.40 11.17
C HIS A 228 -11.57 -18.14 12.49
N ILE A 229 -10.57 -18.56 13.25
CA ILE A 229 -10.73 -19.18 14.57
C ILE A 229 -11.30 -18.18 15.57
N MET A 230 -10.85 -16.93 15.59
CA MET A 230 -11.42 -15.90 16.47
C MET A 230 -12.87 -15.60 16.12
N VAL A 231 -13.20 -15.55 14.83
CA VAL A 231 -14.57 -15.43 14.33
C VAL A 231 -15.39 -16.65 14.75
N VAL A 232 -14.88 -17.87 14.57
CA VAL A 232 -15.52 -19.12 15.01
C VAL A 232 -15.62 -19.20 16.53
N ALA A 233 -14.64 -18.68 17.28
CA ALA A 233 -14.64 -18.65 18.73
C ALA A 233 -15.66 -17.63 19.23
N ALA A 234 -15.80 -16.47 18.58
CA ALA A 234 -16.88 -15.52 18.84
C ALA A 234 -18.24 -16.15 18.57
N ILE A 235 -18.39 -16.88 17.45
CA ILE A 235 -19.58 -17.68 17.13
C ILE A 235 -19.84 -18.72 18.22
N TYR A 236 -18.80 -19.44 18.65
CA TYR A 236 -18.90 -20.50 19.63
C TYR A 236 -19.23 -19.94 21.01
N ILE A 237 -18.64 -18.81 21.41
CA ILE A 237 -18.96 -18.10 22.66
C ILE A 237 -20.43 -17.67 22.60
N ALA A 238 -20.88 -17.08 21.49
CA ALA A 238 -22.30 -16.76 21.31
C ALA A 238 -23.20 -18.01 21.39
N ALA A 239 -22.78 -19.13 20.79
CA ALA A 239 -23.50 -20.40 20.81
C ALA A 239 -23.48 -21.10 22.18
N VAL A 240 -22.40 -21.00 22.95
CA VAL A 240 -22.28 -21.53 24.31
C VAL A 240 -23.07 -20.68 25.28
N LEU A 241 -23.05 -19.35 25.13
CA LEU A 241 -23.96 -18.48 25.87
C LEU A 241 -25.40 -18.90 25.57
N PHE A 242 -25.75 -19.12 24.30
CA PHE A 242 -27.05 -19.63 23.88
C PHE A 242 -27.38 -21.02 24.46
N ALA A 243 -26.44 -21.96 24.46
CA ALA A 243 -26.62 -23.33 24.97
C ALA A 243 -26.69 -23.38 26.50
N ARG A 244 -25.88 -22.59 27.23
CA ARG A 244 -26.00 -22.43 28.69
C ARG A 244 -27.35 -21.80 29.05
N LEU A 245 -27.84 -20.89 28.23
CA LEU A 245 -29.22 -20.41 28.31
C LEU A 245 -30.24 -21.55 28.10
N ALA A 246 -30.04 -22.41 27.10
CA ALA A 246 -30.94 -23.53 26.82
C ALA A 246 -30.89 -24.65 27.88
N PHE A 247 -29.73 -24.94 28.47
CA PHE A 247 -29.51 -26.03 29.43
C PHE A 247 -29.59 -25.60 30.90
N SER A 248 -29.73 -24.32 31.22
CA SER A 248 -30.13 -23.87 32.57
C SER A 248 -31.63 -24.06 32.83
N LEU A 249 -32.41 -24.37 31.79
CA LEU A 249 -33.85 -24.65 31.86
C LEU A 249 -34.26 -25.97 32.59
N PRO A 250 -33.53 -27.10 32.53
CA PRO A 250 -33.97 -28.36 33.15
C PRO A 250 -33.78 -28.43 34.67
N ARG A 251 -32.79 -27.74 35.25
CA ARG A 251 -32.61 -27.69 36.73
C ARG A 251 -33.76 -27.00 37.47
N MET A 252 -34.66 -26.34 36.73
CA MET A 252 -35.81 -25.64 37.30
C MET A 252 -37.13 -26.44 37.23
N ARG A 253 -37.16 -27.59 36.54
CA ARG A 253 -38.32 -28.50 36.56
C ARG A 253 -38.38 -29.37 37.82
N GLN A 254 -37.25 -29.64 38.47
CA GLN A 254 -37.26 -30.42 39.72
C GLN A 254 -37.74 -29.62 40.94
N ALA A 255 -37.72 -28.28 40.90
CA ALA A 255 -38.28 -27.45 41.98
C ALA A 255 -39.82 -27.30 41.94
N THR A 256 -40.49 -27.85 40.92
CA THR A 256 -41.96 -27.86 40.81
C THR A 256 -42.55 -29.27 40.69
N ALA A 257 -41.72 -30.32 40.69
CA ALA A 257 -42.14 -31.72 40.71
C ALA A 257 -42.51 -32.23 42.12
N GLY A 258 -43.13 -31.35 42.91
CA GLY A 258 -43.79 -31.67 44.17
C GLY A 258 -45.31 -31.55 44.08
N SER A 259 -45.94 -31.97 42.97
CA SER A 259 -47.33 -32.45 42.99
C SER A 259 -47.76 -33.06 41.65
N THR A 260 -48.32 -34.27 41.74
CA THR A 260 -49.21 -34.98 40.80
C THR A 260 -48.62 -35.52 39.49
N GLY A 261 -48.78 -36.85 39.34
CA GLY A 261 -48.28 -37.63 38.22
C GLY A 261 -48.97 -37.32 36.89
N PHE A 262 -48.18 -37.24 35.84
CA PHE A 262 -48.66 -37.29 34.47
C PHE A 262 -47.61 -38.01 33.61
N SER A 263 -47.97 -39.20 33.13
CA SER A 263 -47.20 -39.99 32.17
C SER A 263 -47.53 -39.49 30.75
N GLY A 264 -46.56 -38.86 30.09
CA GLY A 264 -46.68 -38.44 28.69
C GLY A 264 -45.31 -38.20 28.05
N HIS A 265 -45.07 -38.87 26.92
CA HIS A 265 -43.80 -38.99 26.20
C HIS A 265 -43.01 -37.67 26.00
N PRO A 266 -41.66 -37.73 25.98
CA PRO A 266 -40.82 -36.56 25.77
C PRO A 266 -40.82 -36.15 24.29
N GLY A 267 -41.43 -34.99 24.01
CA GLY A 267 -41.40 -34.35 22.70
C GLY A 267 -40.04 -33.75 22.36
N THR A 268 -39.23 -34.50 21.61
CA THR A 268 -37.97 -34.07 20.98
C THR A 268 -38.17 -33.36 19.62
N THR A 269 -39.40 -33.24 19.13
CA THR A 269 -39.72 -32.73 17.77
C THR A 269 -39.71 -31.22 17.59
N LYS A 270 -39.58 -30.41 18.64
CA LYS A 270 -39.68 -28.94 18.50
C LYS A 270 -38.42 -28.23 17.99
N LEU A 271 -37.25 -28.87 18.07
CA LEU A 271 -36.00 -28.26 17.59
C LEU A 271 -35.83 -28.35 16.06
N PHE A 272 -36.41 -29.38 15.41
CA PHE A 272 -36.31 -29.58 13.97
C PHE A 272 -37.03 -28.53 13.11
N HIS A 273 -37.99 -27.78 13.67
CA HIS A 273 -38.70 -26.72 12.94
C HIS A 273 -37.97 -25.37 12.89
N LEU A 274 -36.85 -25.20 13.62
CA LEU A 274 -36.05 -23.97 13.60
C LEU A 274 -35.06 -23.93 12.42
N LEU A 275 -34.55 -25.09 12.01
CA LEU A 275 -33.55 -25.22 10.95
C LEU A 275 -33.99 -24.61 9.61
N PRO A 276 -35.20 -24.87 9.07
CA PRO A 276 -35.60 -24.30 7.78
C PRO A 276 -35.75 -22.78 7.79
N VAL A 277 -36.21 -22.19 8.90
CA VAL A 277 -36.40 -20.74 9.02
C VAL A 277 -35.06 -20.02 9.13
N ILE A 278 -34.12 -20.59 9.90
CA ILE A 278 -32.76 -20.08 9.99
C ILE A 278 -32.06 -20.23 8.64
N SER A 279 -32.18 -21.38 7.97
CA SER A 279 -31.59 -21.59 6.64
C SER A 279 -32.17 -20.65 5.58
N ILE A 280 -33.48 -20.37 5.57
CA ILE A 280 -34.08 -19.42 4.62
C ILE A 280 -33.64 -17.98 4.94
N ALA A 281 -33.57 -17.59 6.22
CA ALA A 281 -33.12 -16.26 6.60
C ALA A 281 -31.62 -16.06 6.29
N LEU A 282 -30.78 -17.08 6.52
CA LEU A 282 -29.36 -17.09 6.17
C LEU A 282 -29.15 -17.12 4.65
N PHE A 283 -29.96 -17.89 3.92
CA PHE A 283 -29.92 -17.94 2.47
C PHE A 283 -30.35 -16.59 1.88
N ALA A 284 -31.47 -16.03 2.31
CA ALA A 284 -31.91 -14.69 1.90
C ALA A 284 -30.91 -13.60 2.27
N SER A 285 -30.29 -13.66 3.46
CA SER A 285 -29.22 -12.73 3.84
C SER A 285 -27.92 -12.96 3.07
N SER A 286 -27.61 -14.18 2.61
CA SER A 286 -26.46 -14.44 1.76
C SER A 286 -26.70 -14.01 0.31
N SER A 287 -27.90 -14.22 -0.23
CA SER A 287 -28.26 -13.81 -1.60
C SER A 287 -28.46 -12.30 -1.72
N LEU A 288 -28.98 -11.63 -0.68
CA LEU A 288 -29.07 -10.17 -0.60
C LEU A 288 -27.78 -9.53 -0.05
N GLY A 289 -26.98 -10.26 0.73
CA GLY A 289 -25.69 -9.82 1.26
C GLY A 289 -24.57 -9.88 0.24
N MET A 290 -24.56 -10.88 -0.65
CA MET A 290 -23.72 -10.88 -1.85
C MET A 290 -24.05 -9.72 -2.81
N ALA A 291 -25.21 -9.08 -2.65
CA ALA A 291 -25.58 -7.87 -3.38
C ALA A 291 -25.33 -6.57 -2.58
N GLY A 292 -24.90 -6.61 -1.32
CA GLY A 292 -24.95 -5.41 -0.45
C GLY A 292 -23.82 -5.20 0.56
N THR A 293 -22.81 -6.07 0.64
CA THR A 293 -21.60 -5.82 1.47
C THR A 293 -20.30 -6.25 0.77
N ASN A 294 -20.31 -6.42 -0.56
CA ASN A 294 -19.03 -6.47 -1.25
C ASN A 294 -18.39 -5.11 -0.99
N PHE A 295 -17.25 -5.07 -0.30
CA PHE A 295 -16.40 -3.89 -0.30
C PHE A 295 -15.65 -3.97 -1.63
N ARG A 296 -16.19 -3.34 -2.65
CA ARG A 296 -15.65 -3.35 -4.02
C ARG A 296 -15.53 -1.91 -4.42
N TYR A 297 -14.28 -1.49 -4.58
CA TYR A 297 -13.88 -0.14 -4.97
C TYR A 297 -14.85 0.44 -6.01
N GLY A 298 -15.40 1.63 -5.76
CA GLY A 298 -16.09 2.36 -6.81
C GLY A 298 -15.17 2.44 -8.02
N ASP A 299 -15.71 2.16 -9.21
CA ASP A 299 -14.93 2.21 -10.45
C ASP A 299 -14.27 3.59 -10.56
N GLN A 300 -12.95 3.61 -10.72
CA GLN A 300 -12.18 4.85 -10.79
C GLN A 300 -12.57 5.71 -11.97
N ALA A 301 -13.11 5.14 -13.06
CA ALA A 301 -13.68 5.94 -14.15
C ALA A 301 -14.71 6.95 -13.61
N THR A 302 -15.45 6.56 -12.57
CA THR A 302 -16.41 7.40 -11.87
C THR A 302 -15.72 8.45 -10.99
N PHE A 303 -14.72 8.10 -10.19
CA PHE A 303 -13.97 9.06 -9.37
C PHE A 303 -13.16 10.05 -10.21
N ASP A 304 -12.52 9.60 -11.29
CA ASP A 304 -11.79 10.45 -12.23
C ASP A 304 -12.75 11.38 -12.98
N SER A 305 -13.96 10.91 -13.30
CA SER A 305 -15.00 11.79 -13.86
C SER A 305 -15.42 12.86 -12.86
N ILE A 306 -15.56 12.54 -11.57
CA ILE A 306 -15.92 13.51 -10.52
C ILE A 306 -14.77 14.48 -10.24
N ALA A 307 -13.53 13.99 -10.14
CA ALA A 307 -12.35 14.83 -9.95
C ALA A 307 -12.14 15.75 -11.16
N LYS A 308 -12.36 15.24 -12.38
CA LYS A 308 -12.35 16.04 -13.60
C LYS A 308 -13.50 17.05 -13.64
N ILE A 309 -14.68 16.73 -13.10
CA ILE A 309 -15.78 17.70 -12.95
C ILE A 309 -15.44 18.78 -11.92
N ASP A 310 -14.78 18.45 -10.81
CA ASP A 310 -14.35 19.45 -9.81
C ASP A 310 -13.21 20.33 -10.34
N ASP A 311 -12.24 19.76 -11.06
CA ASP A 311 -11.18 20.50 -11.75
C ASP A 311 -11.75 21.36 -12.89
N GLU A 312 -12.68 20.85 -13.71
CA GLU A 312 -13.38 21.62 -14.74
C GLU A 312 -14.32 22.69 -14.14
N ALA A 313 -14.93 22.47 -12.98
CA ALA A 313 -15.73 23.46 -12.27
C ALA A 313 -14.85 24.57 -11.68
N ARG A 314 -13.67 24.22 -11.14
CA ARG A 314 -12.66 25.18 -10.69
C ARG A 314 -12.07 25.97 -11.84
N ASP A 315 -11.84 25.33 -12.99
CA ASP A 315 -11.35 26.00 -14.20
C ASP A 315 -12.44 26.84 -14.88
N LYS A 316 -13.72 26.46 -14.81
CA LYS A 316 -14.86 27.29 -15.30
C LYS A 316 -15.08 28.55 -14.46
N VAL A 317 -14.68 28.57 -13.20
CA VAL A 317 -14.64 29.82 -12.39
C VAL A 317 -13.47 30.73 -12.82
N LYS A 318 -12.52 30.22 -13.62
CA LYS A 318 -11.33 30.97 -14.05
C LYS A 318 -11.30 31.31 -15.55
N ILE A 319 -12.23 30.77 -16.35
CA ILE A 319 -12.30 30.97 -17.81
C ILE A 319 -13.66 31.58 -18.19
N GLU A 320 -13.93 32.79 -17.72
CA GLU A 320 -14.66 33.80 -18.49
C GLU A 320 -13.64 34.79 -19.08
N ALA A 321 -12.74 34.27 -19.92
CA ALA A 321 -11.95 35.08 -20.83
C ALA A 321 -11.59 34.20 -22.04
N GLU A 322 -12.37 34.40 -23.11
CA GLU A 322 -12.09 34.05 -24.51
C GLU A 322 -11.57 32.63 -24.80
N SER A 323 -12.47 31.76 -25.28
CA SER A 323 -12.09 30.52 -25.96
C SER A 323 -12.67 30.48 -27.38
N PRO A 324 -11.85 30.23 -28.43
CA PRO A 324 -12.33 29.96 -29.78
C PRO A 324 -12.77 28.49 -29.92
N LYS A 325 -13.76 28.28 -30.80
CA LYS A 325 -14.39 26.99 -31.14
C LYS A 325 -13.37 25.93 -31.59
N ARG A 326 -13.40 24.76 -30.95
CA ARG A 326 -12.67 23.54 -31.33
C ARG A 326 -13.62 22.62 -32.10
N GLY A 327 -13.30 22.37 -33.37
CA GLY A 327 -13.89 21.30 -34.18
C GLY A 327 -12.94 20.12 -34.28
N ASP A 328 -13.54 18.94 -34.39
CA ASP A 328 -13.02 17.69 -34.95
C ASP A 328 -12.02 16.86 -34.10
N GLU A 329 -12.59 15.94 -33.31
CA GLU A 329 -11.92 14.76 -32.75
C GLU A 329 -12.48 13.50 -33.43
N GLU A 330 -11.73 12.90 -34.36
CA GLU A 330 -11.68 11.44 -34.56
C GLU A 330 -10.55 11.10 -35.55
N ASN A 331 -9.36 10.77 -35.02
CA ASN A 331 -8.33 9.96 -35.69
C ASN A 331 -7.20 9.66 -34.69
N SER A 332 -7.37 8.60 -33.91
CA SER A 332 -6.31 8.07 -33.03
C SER A 332 -5.25 7.38 -33.89
N VAL A 333 -4.18 8.11 -34.20
CA VAL A 333 -2.99 7.56 -34.87
C VAL A 333 -2.19 6.78 -33.83
N ALA A 334 -1.93 5.50 -34.09
CA ALA A 334 -1.06 4.67 -33.27
C ALA A 334 0.29 5.38 -33.04
N PRO A 335 0.81 5.43 -31.80
CA PRO A 335 2.07 6.10 -31.52
C PRO A 335 3.20 5.51 -32.37
N PRO A 336 4.10 6.35 -32.93
CA PRO A 336 5.18 5.89 -33.78
C PRO A 336 6.08 4.89 -33.02
N ALA A 337 6.53 3.84 -33.72
CA ALA A 337 7.46 2.87 -33.17
C ALA A 337 8.73 3.58 -32.66
N ILE A 338 9.11 3.29 -31.42
CA ILE A 338 10.34 3.80 -30.80
C ILE A 338 11.51 3.20 -31.59
N GLN A 339 12.27 4.04 -32.30
CA GLN A 339 13.46 3.58 -33.01
C GLN A 339 14.47 3.05 -31.97
N THR A 340 14.96 1.82 -32.18
CA THR A 340 16.00 1.23 -31.34
C THR A 340 17.23 2.15 -31.35
N PRO A 341 17.67 2.68 -30.20
CA PRO A 341 18.83 3.56 -30.15
C PRO A 341 20.06 2.83 -30.69
N THR A 342 20.77 3.45 -31.64
CA THR A 342 22.08 2.93 -32.06
C THR A 342 23.06 3.13 -30.89
N ALA A 343 23.70 2.07 -30.43
CA ALA A 343 24.72 2.15 -29.39
C ALA A 343 25.78 3.18 -29.79
N LEU A 344 25.99 4.20 -28.94
CA LEU A 344 27.00 5.21 -29.21
C LEU A 344 28.40 4.61 -29.00
N PRO A 345 29.33 4.85 -29.93
CA PRO A 345 30.71 4.41 -29.78
C PRO A 345 31.42 5.24 -28.69
N GLY A 346 32.03 4.57 -27.72
CA GLY A 346 32.85 5.17 -26.65
C GLY A 346 32.13 5.36 -25.31
N PRO A 347 32.87 5.73 -24.24
CA PRO A 347 32.29 5.99 -22.92
C PRO A 347 31.27 7.12 -23.00
N SER A 348 30.25 7.07 -22.14
CA SER A 348 29.32 8.18 -22.05
C SER A 348 29.93 9.33 -21.25
N VAL A 349 29.45 10.54 -21.49
CA VAL A 349 29.77 11.73 -20.71
C VAL A 349 28.47 12.21 -20.08
N VAL A 350 28.37 12.10 -18.77
CA VAL A 350 27.23 12.49 -17.97
C VAL A 350 27.60 13.68 -17.11
N SER A 351 26.78 14.72 -17.16
CA SER A 351 26.98 15.90 -16.31
C SER A 351 25.67 16.39 -15.70
N ILE A 352 25.79 16.97 -14.51
CA ILE A 352 24.74 17.72 -13.86
C ILE A 352 25.03 19.19 -14.11
N ALA A 353 24.21 19.83 -14.94
CA ALA A 353 24.33 21.26 -15.21
C ALA A 353 23.30 22.05 -14.39
N GLY A 354 23.66 23.29 -14.04
CA GLY A 354 22.79 24.20 -13.29
C GLY A 354 23.26 24.44 -11.86
N GLY A 355 22.33 24.88 -11.02
CA GLY A 355 22.56 25.36 -9.66
C GLY A 355 21.38 26.20 -9.19
N SER A 356 21.45 26.73 -7.97
CA SER A 356 20.30 27.35 -7.31
C SER A 356 19.03 26.47 -7.33
N ARG A 357 19.21 25.17 -7.10
CA ARG A 357 18.18 24.12 -7.11
C ARG A 357 17.47 23.92 -8.44
N GLN A 358 18.11 24.33 -9.53
CA GLN A 358 17.67 24.07 -10.90
C GLN A 358 18.72 23.26 -11.62
N PHE A 359 18.44 21.97 -11.85
CA PHE A 359 19.39 21.03 -12.38
C PHE A 359 18.94 20.42 -13.71
N ALA A 360 19.93 19.97 -14.46
CA ALA A 360 19.78 19.30 -15.73
C ALA A 360 20.65 18.05 -15.72
N TYR A 361 20.03 16.90 -15.94
CA TYR A 361 20.75 15.68 -16.24
C TYR A 361 21.10 15.65 -17.73
N LEU A 362 22.39 15.70 -18.07
CA LEU A 362 22.87 15.68 -19.45
C LEU A 362 23.61 14.37 -19.72
N VAL A 363 23.24 13.68 -20.80
CA VAL A 363 23.94 12.50 -21.32
C VAL A 363 24.49 12.84 -22.70
N ASN A 364 25.81 12.83 -22.85
CA ASN A 364 26.51 13.25 -24.06
C ASN A 364 26.07 14.65 -24.53
N GLY A 365 25.91 15.58 -23.59
CA GLY A 365 25.43 16.95 -23.83
C GLY A 365 23.92 17.07 -24.11
N LYS A 366 23.19 15.95 -24.25
CA LYS A 366 21.74 15.94 -24.46
C LYS A 366 21.05 15.89 -23.11
N ARG A 367 20.15 16.84 -22.85
CA ARG A 367 19.30 16.79 -21.64
C ARG A 367 18.43 15.55 -21.67
N GLU A 368 18.43 14.79 -20.59
CA GLU A 368 17.58 13.63 -20.35
C GLU A 368 16.89 13.75 -18.99
N ARG A 369 15.95 12.84 -18.74
CA ARG A 369 15.28 12.66 -17.45
C ARG A 369 15.45 11.19 -17.07
N ILE A 370 15.65 10.91 -15.79
CA ILE A 370 15.85 9.54 -15.31
C ILE A 370 14.48 8.88 -15.16
N ARG A 371 14.17 7.95 -16.07
CA ARG A 371 13.01 7.08 -16.07
C ARG A 371 13.49 5.69 -15.72
N GLY A 372 13.73 5.47 -14.44
CA GLY A 372 14.51 4.35 -13.97
C GLY A 372 13.69 3.20 -13.42
N VAL A 373 14.31 2.03 -13.36
CA VAL A 373 13.81 0.88 -12.60
C VAL A 373 14.95 0.24 -11.81
N GLY A 374 14.66 -0.19 -10.59
CA GLY A 374 15.57 -1.04 -9.82
C GLY A 374 15.71 -2.40 -10.51
N TYR A 375 16.91 -2.95 -10.58
CA TYR A 375 17.19 -4.24 -11.22
C TYR A 375 17.99 -5.15 -10.29
N ASN A 376 17.28 -6.05 -9.63
CA ASN A 376 17.80 -6.98 -8.63
C ASN A 376 17.59 -8.46 -8.98
N ALA A 377 17.51 -8.77 -10.28
CA ALA A 377 17.35 -10.16 -10.71
C ALA A 377 18.55 -11.03 -10.27
N ILE A 378 18.28 -12.18 -9.63
CA ILE A 378 19.32 -13.08 -9.10
C ILE A 378 19.85 -13.99 -10.23
N TYR A 379 20.90 -13.54 -10.92
CA TYR A 379 21.47 -14.28 -12.06
C TYR A 379 22.84 -14.91 -11.82
N ARG A 380 23.40 -14.80 -10.61
CA ARG A 380 24.76 -15.24 -10.29
C ARG A 380 25.05 -16.72 -10.55
N HIS A 381 24.02 -17.56 -10.42
CA HIS A 381 24.13 -19.02 -10.56
C HIS A 381 23.92 -19.49 -12.00
N LEU A 382 23.66 -18.56 -12.92
CA LEU A 382 23.40 -18.84 -14.32
C LEU A 382 24.68 -18.66 -15.13
N SER A 383 24.87 -19.50 -16.15
CA SER A 383 25.93 -19.29 -17.14
C SER A 383 25.73 -17.97 -17.88
N ASP A 384 26.82 -17.36 -18.38
CA ASP A 384 26.76 -16.10 -19.14
C ASP A 384 25.82 -16.15 -20.35
N GLU A 385 25.66 -17.30 -21.01
CA GLU A 385 24.69 -17.48 -22.10
C GLU A 385 23.24 -17.28 -21.63
N VAL A 386 22.85 -17.95 -20.55
CA VAL A 386 21.53 -17.80 -19.93
C VAL A 386 21.32 -16.38 -19.40
N ARG A 387 22.35 -15.80 -18.77
CA ARG A 387 22.33 -14.40 -18.31
C ARG A 387 22.09 -13.45 -19.48
N ALA A 388 22.83 -13.62 -20.57
CA ALA A 388 22.70 -12.82 -21.78
C ALA A 388 21.29 -12.89 -22.37
N MET A 389 20.68 -14.08 -22.44
CA MET A 389 19.30 -14.24 -22.91
C MET A 389 18.30 -13.51 -22.00
N ARG A 390 18.45 -13.62 -20.67
CA ARG A 390 17.56 -12.94 -19.71
C ARG A 390 17.73 -11.42 -19.75
N TYR A 391 18.97 -10.92 -19.82
CA TYR A 391 19.23 -9.49 -20.03
C TYR A 391 18.63 -9.00 -21.35
N GLU A 392 18.73 -9.77 -22.43
CA GLU A 392 18.10 -9.39 -23.70
C GLU A 392 16.59 -9.30 -23.61
N ARG A 393 15.93 -10.28 -22.99
CA ARG A 393 14.48 -10.25 -22.73
C ARG A 393 14.10 -9.02 -21.90
N ASP A 394 14.75 -8.86 -20.75
CA ASP A 394 14.40 -7.82 -19.77
C ASP A 394 14.67 -6.42 -20.36
N PHE A 395 15.85 -6.20 -20.92
CA PHE A 395 16.27 -4.88 -21.39
C PHE A 395 15.54 -4.45 -22.67
N ALA A 396 15.17 -5.39 -23.54
CA ALA A 396 14.25 -5.10 -24.64
C ALA A 396 12.91 -4.57 -24.10
N ARG A 397 12.30 -5.30 -23.15
CA ARG A 397 11.01 -4.91 -22.56
C ARG A 397 11.09 -3.59 -21.80
N MET A 398 12.20 -3.32 -21.10
CA MET A 398 12.45 -2.04 -20.45
C MET A 398 12.51 -0.88 -21.46
N ALA A 399 13.30 -1.05 -22.53
CA ALA A 399 13.41 -0.04 -23.58
C ALA A 399 12.06 0.26 -24.24
N ASP A 400 11.27 -0.77 -24.56
CA ASP A 400 9.91 -0.63 -25.10
C ASP A 400 8.94 0.07 -24.13
N SER A 401 9.21 -0.06 -22.82
CA SER A 401 8.47 0.60 -21.75
C SER A 401 8.90 2.05 -21.52
N GLY A 402 9.89 2.56 -22.27
CA GLY A 402 10.41 3.92 -22.12
C GLY A 402 11.37 4.12 -20.94
N ILE A 403 11.76 3.03 -20.27
CA ILE A 403 12.80 3.03 -19.24
C ILE A 403 14.13 3.34 -19.91
N ASN A 404 14.93 4.22 -19.32
CA ASN A 404 16.25 4.58 -19.85
C ASN A 404 17.40 4.39 -18.85
N THR A 405 17.11 4.07 -17.60
CA THR A 405 18.14 3.86 -16.57
C THR A 405 17.79 2.65 -15.72
N ILE A 406 18.80 1.84 -15.38
CA ILE A 406 18.70 0.81 -14.34
C ILE A 406 19.64 1.17 -13.20
N LEU A 407 19.20 0.87 -11.98
CA LEU A 407 19.99 0.92 -10.76
C LEU A 407 19.85 -0.43 -10.09
N GLY A 408 20.92 -0.93 -9.47
CA GLY A 408 20.80 -2.09 -8.61
C GLY A 408 21.46 -1.87 -7.27
N TRP A 409 21.84 -2.98 -6.68
CA TRP A 409 22.56 -3.04 -5.42
C TRP A 409 23.73 -3.99 -5.64
N ASP A 410 24.89 -3.60 -5.12
CA ASP A 410 26.03 -4.49 -5.03
C ASP A 410 26.00 -5.18 -3.66
N PHE A 411 26.65 -6.32 -3.60
CA PHE A 411 26.75 -7.32 -2.54
C PHE A 411 26.73 -6.83 -1.05
N ASP A 412 26.25 -7.70 -0.14
CA ASP A 412 26.70 -7.88 1.27
C ASP A 412 25.70 -7.77 2.46
N GLN A 413 24.38 -7.69 2.26
CA GLN A 413 23.44 -8.07 3.36
C GLN A 413 23.25 -9.61 3.48
N GLY A 414 24.24 -10.40 3.04
CA GLY A 414 24.10 -11.86 2.86
C GLY A 414 23.34 -12.27 1.59
N TYR A 415 22.77 -11.32 0.84
CA TYR A 415 22.25 -11.55 -0.50
C TYR A 415 23.41 -11.50 -1.49
N ALA A 416 23.72 -12.64 -2.06
CA ALA A 416 24.86 -12.74 -2.91
C ALA A 416 24.50 -12.20 -4.32
N HIS A 417 24.60 -10.89 -4.56
CA HIS A 417 24.36 -10.25 -5.86
C HIS A 417 25.68 -9.72 -6.41
N ASP A 418 26.15 -10.24 -7.55
CA ASP A 418 27.49 -9.93 -8.06
C ASP A 418 27.55 -9.59 -9.56
N LYS A 419 26.44 -9.24 -10.20
CA LYS A 419 26.34 -9.23 -11.68
C LYS A 419 26.06 -7.87 -12.35
N PHE A 420 26.45 -6.76 -11.72
CA PHE A 420 26.66 -5.48 -12.41
C PHE A 420 28.05 -5.45 -13.06
N ASP A 421 28.23 -6.29 -14.08
CA ASP A 421 29.50 -6.58 -14.73
C ASP A 421 29.53 -6.17 -16.22
N ASP A 422 30.63 -6.51 -16.90
CA ASP A 422 30.83 -6.21 -18.33
C ASP A 422 29.72 -6.78 -19.22
N LEU A 423 29.18 -7.96 -18.89
CA LEU A 423 28.10 -8.57 -19.66
C LEU A 423 26.80 -7.76 -19.53
N LEU A 424 26.44 -7.38 -18.31
CA LEU A 424 25.26 -6.54 -18.07
C LEU A 424 25.40 -5.20 -18.78
N LEU A 425 26.55 -4.53 -18.65
CA LEU A 425 26.81 -3.23 -19.29
C LEU A 425 26.75 -3.31 -20.82
N ALA A 426 27.33 -4.35 -21.41
CA ALA A 426 27.27 -4.58 -22.86
C ALA A 426 25.82 -4.79 -23.34
N LYS A 427 25.01 -5.54 -22.59
CA LYS A 427 23.59 -5.72 -22.92
C LYS A 427 22.78 -4.46 -22.71
N ALA A 428 22.98 -3.72 -21.62
CA ALA A 428 22.30 -2.45 -21.36
C ALA A 428 22.59 -1.45 -22.49
N SER A 429 23.85 -1.33 -22.91
CA SER A 429 24.27 -0.50 -24.04
C SER A 429 23.55 -0.85 -25.35
N LYS A 430 23.42 -2.16 -25.65
CA LYS A 430 22.70 -2.66 -26.85
C LYS A 430 21.26 -2.16 -26.93
N PHE A 431 20.60 -1.95 -25.80
CA PHE A 431 19.21 -1.46 -25.73
C PHE A 431 19.11 0.03 -25.38
N GLY A 432 20.23 0.75 -25.33
CA GLY A 432 20.26 2.18 -25.01
C GLY A 432 19.94 2.50 -23.54
N LEU A 433 20.05 1.51 -22.65
CA LEU A 433 19.86 1.70 -21.21
C LEU A 433 21.14 2.25 -20.57
N GLY A 434 20.97 3.23 -19.71
CA GLY A 434 21.98 3.71 -18.77
C GLY A 434 22.01 2.88 -17.49
N VAL A 435 23.15 2.82 -16.82
CA VAL A 435 23.37 2.06 -15.59
C VAL A 435 23.97 2.99 -14.53
N SER A 436 23.25 3.18 -13.43
CA SER A 436 23.82 3.71 -12.19
C SER A 436 24.51 2.54 -11.49
N MET A 437 25.83 2.49 -11.59
CA MET A 437 26.65 1.36 -11.15
C MET A 437 26.69 1.32 -9.62
N PRO A 438 26.15 0.29 -8.96
CA PRO A 438 26.14 0.23 -7.50
C PRO A 438 27.50 -0.22 -6.95
N TYR A 439 27.91 0.33 -5.81
CA TYR A 439 28.99 -0.19 -4.98
C TYR A 439 28.53 -0.19 -3.53
N TYR A 440 28.68 -1.31 -2.83
CA TYR A 440 28.26 -1.44 -1.44
C TYR A 440 29.30 -0.85 -0.49
N LEU A 441 28.83 -0.07 0.49
CA LEU A 441 29.62 0.37 1.62
C LEU A 441 28.99 -0.21 2.87
N ASP A 442 29.78 -0.92 3.67
CA ASP A 442 29.31 -1.60 4.88
C ASP A 442 28.95 -0.59 5.98
N PRO A 443 27.70 -0.55 6.48
CA PRO A 443 27.34 0.26 7.64
C PRO A 443 28.16 -0.09 8.90
N ASP A 444 28.68 -1.31 9.04
CA ASP A 444 29.56 -1.71 10.14
C ASP A 444 31.07 -1.64 9.79
N GLY A 445 31.40 -0.85 8.77
CA GLY A 445 32.76 -0.59 8.34
C GLY A 445 33.59 0.15 9.40
N GLU A 446 34.90 -0.15 9.43
CA GLU A 446 35.86 0.51 10.33
C GLU A 446 36.36 1.84 9.74
N TYR A 447 35.45 2.79 9.49
CA TYR A 447 35.76 4.09 8.89
C TYR A 447 36.71 4.97 9.70
N SER A 448 36.94 4.66 10.98
CA SER A 448 37.96 5.31 11.81
C SER A 448 39.38 4.75 11.60
N ASP A 449 39.54 3.59 10.95
CA ASP A 449 40.84 2.98 10.61
C ASP A 449 41.32 3.40 9.21
N ASP A 450 42.44 4.10 9.15
CA ASP A 450 43.07 4.53 7.90
C ASP A 450 43.42 3.36 6.96
N GLN A 451 43.77 2.18 7.49
CA GLN A 451 44.05 1.00 6.65
C GLN A 451 42.78 0.43 6.02
N TYR A 452 41.66 0.44 6.74
CA TYR A 452 40.36 0.08 6.19
C TYR A 452 39.94 1.07 5.10
N ARG A 453 39.99 2.39 5.39
CA ARG A 453 39.67 3.47 4.43
C ARG A 453 40.49 3.36 3.15
N THR A 454 41.82 3.18 3.28
CA THR A 454 42.73 3.09 2.13
C THR A 454 42.40 1.89 1.25
N ARG A 455 42.22 0.71 1.84
CA ARG A 455 41.86 -0.50 1.07
C ARG A 455 40.51 -0.34 0.36
N LEU A 456 39.51 0.17 1.06
CA LEU A 456 38.18 0.38 0.49
C LEU A 456 38.21 1.41 -0.64
N ALA A 457 38.97 2.51 -0.49
CA ALA A 457 39.15 3.49 -1.56
C ALA A 457 39.88 2.90 -2.78
N ASP A 458 40.95 2.14 -2.56
CA ASP A 458 41.69 1.46 -3.63
C ASP A 458 40.78 0.48 -4.40
N ASP A 459 39.94 -0.28 -3.69
CA ASP A 459 38.99 -1.22 -4.28
C ASP A 459 37.93 -0.50 -5.14
N VAL A 460 37.34 0.59 -4.62
CA VAL A 460 36.39 1.43 -5.36
C VAL A 460 37.04 2.04 -6.60
N LEU A 461 38.25 2.59 -6.49
CA LEU A 461 38.96 3.20 -7.62
C LEU A 461 39.35 2.16 -8.68
N ALA A 462 39.73 0.95 -8.28
CA ALA A 462 39.95 -0.16 -9.20
C ALA A 462 38.67 -0.55 -9.95
N TRP A 463 37.54 -0.57 -9.26
CA TRP A 463 36.22 -0.82 -9.85
C TRP A 463 35.81 0.28 -10.84
N VAL A 464 36.00 1.56 -10.50
CA VAL A 464 35.77 2.71 -11.41
C VAL A 464 36.64 2.60 -12.66
N ARG A 465 37.96 2.35 -12.50
CA ARG A 465 38.90 2.17 -13.63
C ARG A 465 38.46 1.09 -14.59
N ARG A 466 37.93 -0.03 -14.06
CA ARG A 466 37.44 -1.14 -14.88
C ARG A 466 36.25 -0.73 -15.73
N TYR A 467 35.29 0.00 -15.16
CA TYR A 467 33.99 0.19 -15.80
C TYR A 467 33.76 1.55 -16.48
N LYS A 468 34.55 2.59 -16.17
CA LYS A 468 34.36 3.96 -16.70
C LYS A 468 34.36 4.08 -18.23
N GLY A 469 34.93 3.10 -18.92
CA GLY A 469 34.99 3.02 -20.38
C GLY A 469 33.68 2.60 -21.06
N HIS A 470 32.70 2.08 -20.31
CA HIS A 470 31.45 1.54 -20.88
C HIS A 470 30.44 2.66 -21.21
N SER A 471 29.81 2.57 -22.39
CA SER A 471 28.82 3.54 -22.87
C SER A 471 27.50 3.53 -22.08
N ALA A 472 27.25 2.44 -21.35
CA ALA A 472 26.07 2.28 -20.50
C ALA A 472 26.24 2.92 -19.11
N VAL A 473 27.46 3.13 -18.61
CA VAL A 473 27.66 3.75 -17.29
C VAL A 473 27.08 5.16 -17.30
N ARG A 474 26.33 5.51 -16.25
CA ARG A 474 25.71 6.84 -16.09
C ARG A 474 26.12 7.55 -14.83
N MET A 475 26.25 6.83 -13.73
CA MET A 475 26.60 7.36 -12.42
C MET A 475 27.31 6.27 -11.62
N TRP A 476 28.11 6.67 -10.64
CA TRP A 476 28.67 5.79 -9.62
C TRP A 476 27.78 5.86 -8.37
N ALA A 477 26.93 4.87 -8.16
CA ALA A 477 26.01 4.77 -7.02
C ALA A 477 26.71 4.10 -5.82
N ILE A 478 27.55 4.86 -5.12
CA ILE A 478 28.41 4.36 -4.05
C ILE A 478 27.68 4.53 -2.71
N GLY A 479 27.39 3.41 -2.05
CA GLY A 479 26.62 3.38 -0.82
C GLY A 479 25.10 3.39 -1.01
N ASN A 480 24.40 2.79 -0.06
CA ASN A 480 22.95 2.81 0.05
C ASN A 480 22.58 2.72 1.53
N GLU A 481 21.90 3.73 2.05
CA GLU A 481 21.39 3.72 3.41
C GLU A 481 22.48 3.41 4.45
N VAL A 482 23.69 3.94 4.25
CA VAL A 482 24.85 3.60 5.10
C VAL A 482 24.66 4.22 6.48
N MET A 483 24.29 5.49 6.58
CA MET A 483 24.03 6.12 7.88
C MET A 483 22.77 5.57 8.52
N HIS A 484 21.72 5.33 7.73
CA HIS A 484 20.53 4.65 8.25
C HIS A 484 20.88 3.27 8.81
N GLY A 485 21.73 2.50 8.12
CA GLY A 485 22.30 1.25 8.59
C GLY A 485 23.07 1.40 9.91
N MET A 486 23.96 2.38 10.01
CA MET A 486 24.73 2.68 11.23
C MET A 486 23.82 3.00 12.42
N GLU A 487 22.84 3.91 12.25
CA GLU A 487 21.92 4.31 13.32
C GLU A 487 20.93 3.21 13.69
N SER A 488 20.50 2.41 12.71
CA SER A 488 19.60 1.29 12.95
C SER A 488 20.30 0.09 13.61
N MET A 489 21.63 0.06 13.67
CA MET A 489 22.36 -1.13 14.09
C MET A 489 22.13 -1.51 15.56
N GLU A 490 22.17 -0.51 16.45
CA GLU A 490 21.91 -0.72 17.88
C GLU A 490 20.45 -1.12 18.10
N VAL A 491 19.55 -0.50 17.33
CA VAL A 491 18.10 -0.66 17.46
C VAL A 491 17.62 -2.01 16.94
N LEU A 492 18.13 -2.46 15.79
CA LEU A 492 17.68 -3.68 15.11
C LEU A 492 18.49 -4.92 15.52
N TYR A 493 19.79 -4.76 15.83
CA TYR A 493 20.70 -5.88 16.08
C TYR A 493 21.32 -5.89 17.48
N GLY A 494 21.09 -4.86 18.30
CA GLY A 494 21.75 -4.71 19.60
C GLY A 494 23.27 -4.57 19.48
N ALA A 495 23.76 -4.12 18.32
CA ALA A 495 25.18 -3.99 18.02
C ALA A 495 25.58 -2.52 17.91
N THR A 496 26.69 -2.15 18.54
CA THR A 496 27.26 -0.81 18.40
C THR A 496 28.08 -0.74 17.11
N PRO A 497 27.87 0.28 16.25
CA PRO A 497 28.72 0.52 15.09
C PRO A 497 30.22 0.58 15.43
N LYS A 498 31.05 -0.04 14.59
CA LYS A 498 32.51 0.04 14.72
C LYS A 498 33.07 1.44 14.49
N SER A 499 32.33 2.34 13.87
CA SER A 499 32.74 3.72 13.63
C SER A 499 31.56 4.66 13.82
N ASN A 500 31.86 5.92 14.15
CA ASN A 500 30.82 6.93 14.30
C ASN A 500 30.43 7.48 12.92
N PRO A 501 29.20 8.02 12.74
CA PRO A 501 28.76 8.58 11.47
C PRO A 501 29.70 9.66 10.90
N GLU A 502 30.37 10.43 11.75
CA GLU A 502 31.33 11.46 11.34
C GLU A 502 32.53 10.86 10.58
N ASP A 503 33.07 9.74 11.04
CA ASP A 503 34.22 9.07 10.38
C ASP A 503 33.83 8.57 8.98
N PHE A 504 32.61 8.05 8.84
CA PHE A 504 32.06 7.63 7.56
C PHE A 504 31.91 8.80 6.60
N VAL A 505 31.30 9.91 7.05
CA VAL A 505 31.10 11.09 6.19
C VAL A 505 32.46 11.65 5.72
N ASP A 506 33.44 11.77 6.62
CA ASP A 506 34.78 12.23 6.27
C ASP A 506 35.48 11.31 5.26
N PHE A 507 35.36 9.98 5.42
CA PHE A 507 35.82 9.02 4.43
C PHE A 507 35.10 9.17 3.10
N TYR A 508 33.76 9.19 3.12
CA TYR A 508 32.95 9.20 1.92
C TYR A 508 33.24 10.43 1.05
N MET A 509 33.42 11.60 1.66
CA MET A 509 33.72 12.83 0.91
C MET A 509 35.06 12.78 0.18
N ASN A 510 36.09 12.25 0.84
CA ASN A 510 37.39 12.06 0.18
C ASN A 510 37.27 11.02 -0.94
N LEU A 511 36.57 9.92 -0.69
CA LEU A 511 36.35 8.87 -1.68
C LEU A 511 35.67 9.40 -2.94
N ILE A 512 34.60 10.18 -2.82
CA ILE A 512 33.88 10.69 -3.98
C ILE A 512 34.70 11.71 -4.78
N ASP A 513 35.55 12.49 -4.11
CA ASP A 513 36.49 13.42 -4.75
C ASP A 513 37.53 12.63 -5.58
N ASP A 514 38.09 11.56 -4.99
CA ASP A 514 39.03 10.67 -5.68
C ASP A 514 38.38 9.96 -6.88
N VAL A 515 37.12 9.51 -6.73
CA VAL A 515 36.35 8.90 -7.82
C VAL A 515 36.10 9.90 -8.94
N HIS A 516 35.72 11.14 -8.64
CA HIS A 516 35.49 12.15 -9.67
C HIS A 516 36.79 12.58 -10.36
N GLN A 517 37.92 12.58 -9.65
CA GLN A 517 39.23 12.79 -10.25
C GLN A 517 39.61 11.65 -11.21
N GLU A 518 39.32 10.39 -10.84
CA GLU A 518 39.57 9.21 -11.67
C GLU A 518 38.64 9.14 -12.89
N ASP A 519 37.39 9.58 -12.74
CA ASP A 519 36.37 9.61 -13.78
C ASP A 519 35.52 10.90 -13.76
N PRO A 520 35.99 11.98 -14.41
CA PRO A 520 35.26 13.23 -14.46
C PRO A 520 34.02 13.18 -15.37
N ASN A 521 33.84 12.09 -16.13
CA ASN A 521 32.75 11.94 -17.08
C ASN A 521 31.45 11.45 -16.43
N HIS A 522 31.47 10.99 -15.18
CA HIS A 522 30.27 10.47 -14.53
C HIS A 522 30.10 11.07 -13.12
N PRO A 523 28.89 11.51 -12.75
CA PRO A 523 28.60 11.96 -11.40
C PRO A 523 28.60 10.79 -10.41
N VAL A 524 28.71 11.12 -9.13
CA VAL A 524 28.59 10.18 -8.01
C VAL A 524 27.20 10.35 -7.38
N LEU A 525 26.52 9.25 -7.11
CA LEU A 525 25.20 9.17 -6.51
C LEU A 525 25.32 8.57 -5.10
N TYR A 526 24.98 9.36 -4.08
CA TYR A 526 24.85 8.89 -2.69
C TYR A 526 23.40 8.64 -2.34
N ARG A 527 23.04 7.52 -1.71
CA ARG A 527 21.63 7.14 -1.47
C ARG A 527 21.33 6.97 0.02
N GLU A 528 20.20 7.51 0.47
CA GLU A 528 19.71 7.37 1.85
C GLU A 528 18.21 7.15 1.94
N ALA A 529 17.77 6.66 3.10
CA ALA A 529 16.38 6.45 3.43
C ALA A 529 15.67 7.79 3.68
N GLU A 530 14.74 8.15 2.81
CA GLU A 530 14.02 9.43 2.83
C GLU A 530 14.94 10.66 2.88
N ASP A 531 14.49 11.75 3.51
CA ASP A 531 15.29 12.97 3.76
C ASP A 531 15.92 13.01 5.16
N GLY A 532 15.64 12.00 6.00
CA GLY A 532 15.96 12.00 7.43
C GLY A 532 17.46 12.07 7.72
N PHE A 533 18.29 11.53 6.83
CA PHE A 533 19.74 11.41 7.03
C PHE A 533 20.54 12.49 6.31
N PHE A 534 19.97 13.23 5.35
CA PHE A 534 20.75 14.24 4.64
C PHE A 534 21.17 15.43 5.52
N GLY A 535 20.29 15.87 6.43
CA GLY A 535 20.63 16.88 7.43
C GLY A 535 21.78 16.41 8.36
N PRO A 536 21.63 15.25 9.01
CA PRO A 536 22.69 14.54 9.72
C PRO A 536 24.02 14.42 8.96
N PHE A 537 24.00 14.05 7.68
CA PHE A 537 25.17 13.93 6.82
C PHE A 537 25.94 15.26 6.71
N VAL A 538 25.23 16.34 6.39
CA VAL A 538 25.87 17.63 6.14
C VAL A 538 26.27 18.34 7.43
N ALA A 539 25.51 18.19 8.51
CA ALA A 539 25.87 18.72 9.82
C ALA A 539 27.21 18.14 10.35
N ARG A 540 27.59 16.94 9.87
CA ARG A 540 28.73 16.18 10.38
C ARG A 540 30.02 16.29 9.57
N GLY A 541 30.01 16.85 8.37
CA GLY A 541 31.16 16.69 7.48
C GLY A 541 31.51 17.88 6.61
N PRO A 542 30.88 18.11 5.45
CA PRO A 542 31.72 18.60 4.38
C PRO A 542 31.50 20.09 4.13
N LYS A 543 32.52 20.89 4.42
CA LYS A 543 32.66 22.20 3.76
C LYS A 543 32.63 21.96 2.24
N GLY A 544 31.78 22.72 1.54
CA GLY A 544 31.72 22.70 0.08
C GLY A 544 30.99 21.49 -0.53
N VAL A 545 30.08 20.80 0.17
CA VAL A 545 29.16 19.83 -0.49
C VAL A 545 28.52 20.45 -1.74
N GLU A 546 28.06 21.68 -1.61
CA GLU A 546 27.40 22.42 -2.69
C GLU A 546 28.35 22.83 -3.81
N ASP A 547 29.67 22.78 -3.61
CA ASP A 547 30.66 23.01 -4.67
C ASP A 547 30.78 21.79 -5.60
N ARG A 548 30.38 20.60 -5.13
CA ARG A 548 30.44 19.33 -5.86
C ARG A 548 29.16 19.11 -6.65
N LYS A 549 28.94 19.87 -7.72
CA LYS A 549 27.73 19.73 -8.56
C LYS A 549 27.60 18.35 -9.21
N TRP A 550 28.69 17.59 -9.31
CA TRP A 550 28.73 16.21 -9.76
C TRP A 550 28.31 15.20 -8.68
N LEU A 551 28.07 15.63 -7.44
CA LEU A 551 27.42 14.83 -6.41
C LEU A 551 25.90 14.97 -6.53
N VAL A 552 25.22 13.83 -6.70
CA VAL A 552 23.77 13.70 -6.71
C VAL A 552 23.34 13.02 -5.41
N PHE A 553 22.33 13.59 -4.75
CA PHE A 553 21.69 12.94 -3.62
C PHE A 553 20.54 12.05 -4.12
N GLY A 554 20.47 10.85 -3.58
CA GLY A 554 19.48 9.82 -3.85
C GLY A 554 18.62 9.58 -2.63
N THR A 555 17.30 9.60 -2.77
CA THR A 555 16.36 9.33 -1.67
C THR A 555 15.49 8.12 -1.98
N ASN A 556 15.42 7.19 -1.03
CA ASN A 556 14.55 6.02 -1.07
C ASN A 556 13.26 6.36 -0.31
N VAL A 557 12.11 6.41 -1.01
CA VAL A 557 10.85 6.84 -0.41
C VAL A 557 9.71 5.89 -0.75
N PHE A 558 9.37 5.03 0.21
CA PHE A 558 8.22 4.12 0.15
C PHE A 558 6.99 4.66 0.90
N SER A 559 7.20 5.59 1.83
CA SER A 559 6.13 6.24 2.61
C SER A 559 5.28 7.22 1.78
N GLY A 560 4.21 7.73 2.39
CA GLY A 560 3.38 8.82 1.88
C GLY A 560 4.11 10.17 1.83
N ARG A 561 5.32 10.27 2.39
CA ARG A 561 6.10 11.51 2.49
C ARG A 561 6.76 11.98 1.20
N LEU A 562 6.64 11.24 0.09
CA LEU A 562 7.30 11.62 -1.15
C LEU A 562 7.09 13.09 -1.51
N ASN A 563 5.86 13.61 -1.42
CA ASN A 563 5.60 15.03 -1.69
C ASN A 563 6.28 15.97 -0.68
N GLU A 564 6.28 15.59 0.60
CA GLU A 564 6.95 16.34 1.68
C GLU A 564 8.46 16.41 1.44
N VAL A 565 9.11 15.27 1.18
CA VAL A 565 10.55 15.15 0.89
C VAL A 565 10.92 16.03 -0.31
N LEU A 566 10.18 15.94 -1.41
CA LEU A 566 10.48 16.73 -2.61
C LEU A 566 10.26 18.23 -2.39
N THR A 567 9.19 18.61 -1.69
CA THR A 567 8.91 20.01 -1.35
C THR A 567 9.97 20.59 -0.42
N ASN A 568 10.39 19.82 0.60
CA ASN A 568 11.43 20.22 1.53
C ASN A 568 12.77 20.36 0.81
N TRP A 569 13.10 19.46 -0.13
CA TRP A 569 14.33 19.58 -0.92
C TRP A 569 14.37 20.87 -1.73
N GLU A 570 13.27 21.25 -2.39
CA GLU A 570 13.21 22.50 -3.13
C GLU A 570 13.32 23.74 -2.24
N ARG A 571 12.71 23.69 -1.04
CA ARG A 571 12.66 24.82 -0.12
C ARG A 571 13.96 24.99 0.67
N ASP A 572 14.45 23.90 1.26
CA ASP A 572 15.50 23.90 2.28
C ASP A 572 16.65 22.93 1.97
N GLY A 573 16.54 22.12 0.91
CA GLY A 573 17.60 21.19 0.51
C GLY A 573 18.86 21.89 0.02
N PHE A 574 19.90 21.09 -0.21
CA PHE A 574 21.19 21.56 -0.70
C PHE A 574 21.10 22.06 -2.13
N ASP A 575 22.04 22.90 -2.53
CA ASP A 575 22.24 23.24 -3.94
C ASP A 575 22.92 22.09 -4.72
N ASN A 576 22.38 20.88 -4.59
CA ASN A 576 22.75 19.69 -5.33
C ASN A 576 21.49 19.05 -5.92
N ALA A 577 21.67 18.27 -6.99
CA ALA A 577 20.56 17.58 -7.64
C ALA A 577 20.03 16.43 -6.76
N LEU A 578 18.70 16.25 -6.76
CA LEU A 578 18.06 15.09 -6.14
C LEU A 578 17.63 14.08 -7.19
N LEU A 579 17.73 12.81 -6.86
CA LEU A 579 17.14 11.69 -7.57
C LEU A 579 16.30 10.87 -6.58
N VAL A 580 15.06 10.52 -6.94
CA VAL A 580 14.31 9.53 -6.16
C VAL A 580 14.81 8.15 -6.57
N THR A 581 15.70 7.57 -5.78
CA THR A 581 16.42 6.34 -6.14
C THR A 581 15.63 5.07 -5.91
N GLU A 582 14.59 5.14 -5.08
CA GLU A 582 13.61 4.06 -4.93
C GLU A 582 12.25 4.66 -4.61
N PHE A 583 11.22 4.29 -5.39
CA PHE A 583 9.84 4.56 -5.02
C PHE A 583 8.90 3.44 -5.47
N SER A 584 7.94 3.14 -4.61
CA SER A 584 6.79 2.29 -4.91
C SER A 584 5.69 2.60 -3.88
N PRO A 585 4.39 2.52 -4.23
CA PRO A 585 3.34 2.70 -3.25
C PRO A 585 3.25 1.50 -2.29
N THR A 586 3.54 1.72 -1.01
CA THR A 586 3.27 0.73 0.05
C THR A 586 1.79 0.61 0.35
N GLY A 587 1.35 -0.60 0.70
CA GLY A 587 0.06 -0.84 1.30
C GLY A 587 -1.08 -1.03 0.31
N LEU A 588 -0.86 -0.74 -0.98
CA LEU A 588 -1.89 -0.82 -2.02
C LEU A 588 -2.10 -2.26 -2.51
N SER A 589 -3.34 -2.59 -2.85
CA SER A 589 -3.67 -3.84 -3.54
C SER A 589 -2.98 -3.92 -4.91
N PRO A 590 -2.79 -5.12 -5.48
CA PRO A 590 -2.31 -5.28 -6.85
C PRO A 590 -3.12 -4.49 -7.90
N GLU A 591 -4.43 -4.34 -7.67
CA GLU A 591 -5.34 -3.59 -8.54
C GLU A 591 -5.13 -2.07 -8.43
N ASP A 592 -4.74 -1.57 -7.26
CA ASP A 592 -4.55 -0.14 -6.98
C ASP A 592 -3.11 0.34 -7.20
N ARG A 593 -2.15 -0.58 -7.12
CA ARG A 593 -0.71 -0.33 -7.29
C ARG A 593 -0.35 0.42 -8.58
N PRO A 594 -0.91 0.11 -9.77
CA PRO A 594 -0.60 0.83 -11.00
C PRO A 594 -0.88 2.34 -10.90
N ARG A 595 -1.97 2.70 -10.24
CA ARG A 595 -2.39 4.10 -10.05
C ARG A 595 -1.51 4.79 -9.01
N GLY A 596 -1.21 4.11 -7.90
CA GLY A 596 -0.28 4.62 -6.90
C GLY A 596 1.09 4.95 -7.49
N LEU A 597 1.61 4.10 -8.39
CA LEU A 597 2.86 4.35 -9.12
C LEU A 597 2.78 5.56 -10.03
N VAL A 598 1.72 5.67 -10.84
CA VAL A 598 1.48 6.83 -11.71
C VAL A 598 1.40 8.12 -10.89
N LYS A 599 0.67 8.10 -9.76
CA LYS A 599 0.56 9.25 -8.85
C LYS A 599 1.93 9.66 -8.31
N ARG A 600 2.73 8.72 -7.80
CA ARG A 600 4.08 9.00 -7.29
C ARG A 600 5.00 9.54 -8.37
N TRP A 601 4.99 8.95 -9.56
CA TRP A 601 5.75 9.48 -10.68
C TRP A 601 5.34 10.93 -11.02
N ARG A 602 4.04 11.21 -11.14
CA ARG A 602 3.56 12.57 -11.40
C ARG A 602 3.98 13.56 -10.32
N LEU A 603 4.01 13.15 -9.05
CA LEU A 603 4.58 13.97 -7.96
C LEU A 603 6.05 14.29 -8.24
N ILE A 604 6.89 13.30 -8.55
CA ILE A 604 8.29 13.51 -8.95
C ILE A 604 8.39 14.48 -10.13
N ARG A 605 7.49 14.38 -11.11
CA ARG A 605 7.48 15.26 -12.28
C ARG A 605 7.04 16.69 -11.99
N ARG A 606 6.30 16.95 -10.91
CA ARG A 606 5.99 18.33 -10.47
C ARG A 606 7.25 19.07 -10.00
N HIS A 607 8.26 18.35 -9.54
CA HIS A 607 9.54 18.88 -9.06
C HIS A 607 10.66 18.72 -10.10
N ALA A 608 10.32 18.68 -11.39
CA ALA A 608 11.25 18.38 -12.48
C ALA A 608 12.44 19.35 -12.65
N CYS A 609 12.42 20.49 -11.96
CA CYS A 609 13.50 21.47 -11.96
C CYS A 609 14.62 21.10 -10.98
N SER A 610 14.27 20.51 -9.84
CA SER A 610 15.19 20.18 -8.74
C SER A 610 15.49 18.67 -8.69
N VAL A 611 14.59 17.85 -9.24
CA VAL A 611 14.64 16.39 -9.23
C VAL A 611 14.91 15.84 -10.63
N LEU A 612 15.99 15.07 -10.78
CA LEU A 612 16.46 14.54 -12.06
C LEU A 612 15.52 13.47 -12.66
N GLY A 613 14.71 12.85 -11.81
CA GLY A 613 13.80 11.78 -12.19
C GLY A 613 13.53 10.85 -11.02
N GLY A 614 13.20 9.60 -11.33
CA GLY A 614 12.88 8.60 -10.33
C GLY A 614 13.13 7.18 -10.82
N ILE A 615 13.37 6.28 -9.88
CA ILE A 615 13.63 4.87 -10.12
C ILE A 615 12.56 4.06 -9.41
N VAL A 616 11.72 3.38 -10.19
CA VAL A 616 10.69 2.50 -9.65
C VAL A 616 11.37 1.30 -9.00
N TYR A 617 11.04 1.02 -7.75
CA TYR A 617 11.37 -0.24 -7.11
C TYR A 617 10.21 -1.21 -7.38
N VAL A 618 10.37 -2.33 -8.10
CA VAL A 618 11.59 -2.90 -8.72
C VAL A 618 11.20 -3.72 -9.96
N TRP A 619 12.16 -4.14 -10.79
CA TRP A 619 11.87 -4.89 -12.01
C TRP A 619 11.16 -6.21 -11.75
N THR A 620 11.71 -7.11 -10.92
CA THR A 620 11.22 -8.49 -10.78
C THR A 620 10.74 -8.84 -9.38
N THR A 621 9.73 -9.71 -9.27
CA THR A 621 9.29 -10.29 -8.00
C THR A 621 10.25 -11.35 -7.44
N GLU A 622 11.24 -11.77 -8.22
CA GLU A 622 12.21 -12.79 -7.83
C GLU A 622 13.54 -12.21 -7.36
N GLY A 623 13.55 -10.97 -6.88
CA GLY A 623 14.72 -10.37 -6.27
C GLY A 623 15.06 -10.93 -4.87
N PRO A 624 16.17 -10.50 -4.26
CA PRO A 624 16.64 -11.03 -2.98
C PRO A 624 15.75 -10.70 -1.80
N GLU A 625 15.06 -9.58 -1.83
CA GLU A 625 14.35 -9.04 -0.69
C GLU A 625 12.90 -9.51 -0.74
N PRO A 626 12.28 -9.92 0.39
CA PRO A 626 10.87 -10.31 0.40
C PRO A 626 9.92 -9.27 -0.17
N ILE A 627 10.30 -8.00 -0.07
CA ILE A 627 9.56 -6.86 -0.58
C ILE A 627 9.49 -6.83 -2.13
N ASP A 628 10.43 -7.48 -2.81
CA ASP A 628 10.44 -7.61 -4.27
C ASP A 628 9.18 -8.28 -4.78
N ARG A 629 8.66 -9.25 -4.02
CA ARG A 629 7.43 -9.97 -4.34
C ARG A 629 6.20 -9.06 -4.39
N VAL A 630 6.24 -7.95 -3.66
CA VAL A 630 5.17 -6.94 -3.63
C VAL A 630 5.36 -5.90 -4.73
N TYR A 631 6.60 -5.50 -4.98
CA TYR A 631 6.90 -4.35 -5.83
C TYR A 631 7.39 -4.66 -7.23
N GLY A 632 7.76 -5.90 -7.51
CA GLY A 632 8.15 -6.36 -8.84
C GLY A 632 7.16 -5.94 -9.91
N LEU A 633 7.65 -5.39 -11.01
CA LEU A 633 6.83 -5.06 -12.19
C LEU A 633 6.57 -6.32 -13.03
N VAL A 634 7.50 -7.28 -13.01
CA VAL A 634 7.41 -8.57 -13.70
C VAL A 634 7.74 -9.76 -12.80
N ASP A 635 7.35 -10.96 -13.20
CA ASP A 635 7.79 -12.22 -12.58
C ASP A 635 9.23 -12.60 -13.04
N GLY A 636 9.74 -13.77 -12.64
CA GLY A 636 11.06 -14.26 -13.09
C GLY A 636 11.13 -14.57 -14.59
N ASP A 637 9.99 -14.87 -15.19
CA ASP A 637 9.83 -15.13 -16.63
C ASP A 637 9.69 -13.83 -17.44
N GLY A 638 9.59 -12.69 -16.76
CA GLY A 638 9.52 -11.37 -17.35
C GLY A 638 8.10 -10.97 -17.76
N ASN A 639 7.06 -11.67 -17.30
CA ASN A 639 5.66 -11.30 -17.52
C ASN A 639 5.20 -10.26 -16.49
N ALA A 640 4.36 -9.31 -16.90
CA ALA A 640 3.81 -8.33 -15.96
C ALA A 640 2.95 -9.02 -14.89
N VAL A 641 3.15 -8.67 -13.61
CA VAL A 641 2.43 -9.31 -12.48
C VAL A 641 1.06 -8.69 -12.22
N ASP A 642 0.86 -7.47 -12.69
CA ASP A 642 -0.37 -6.67 -12.71
C ASP A 642 -0.19 -5.52 -13.72
N GLY A 643 -1.10 -4.54 -13.75
CA GLY A 643 -1.04 -3.40 -14.68
C GLY A 643 0.03 -2.33 -14.40
N SER A 644 0.91 -2.53 -13.42
CA SER A 644 1.87 -1.51 -12.96
C SER A 644 2.90 -1.16 -14.03
N LEU A 645 3.42 -2.16 -14.74
CA LEU A 645 4.40 -1.95 -15.80
C LEU A 645 3.81 -1.13 -16.94
N GLU A 646 2.62 -1.48 -17.40
CA GLU A 646 1.92 -0.77 -18.47
C GLU A 646 1.58 0.67 -18.06
N ALA A 647 1.13 0.87 -16.82
CA ALA A 647 0.78 2.18 -16.29
C ALA A 647 2.00 3.12 -16.22
N ILE A 648 3.10 2.67 -15.64
CA ILE A 648 4.31 3.49 -15.55
C ILE A 648 4.98 3.69 -16.92
N ALA A 649 4.96 2.67 -17.79
CA ALA A 649 5.45 2.78 -19.16
C ALA A 649 4.69 3.86 -19.96
N GLY A 650 3.38 3.97 -19.73
CA GLY A 650 2.56 5.04 -20.29
C GLY A 650 3.04 6.43 -19.87
N GLU A 651 3.40 6.62 -18.60
CA GLU A 651 3.97 7.89 -18.12
C GLU A 651 5.38 8.15 -18.63
N TYR A 652 6.22 7.11 -18.73
CA TYR A 652 7.60 7.23 -19.21
C TYR A 652 7.67 7.65 -20.67
N ARG A 653 6.82 7.06 -21.53
CA ARG A 653 6.68 7.47 -22.94
C ARG A 653 6.05 8.86 -23.11
N ARG A 654 5.15 9.27 -22.21
CA ARG A 654 4.66 10.66 -22.20
C ARG A 654 5.79 11.63 -21.90
N ASP A 655 6.55 11.36 -20.84
CA ASP A 655 7.63 12.23 -20.37
C ASP A 655 8.80 12.32 -21.37
N SER A 656 9.04 11.27 -22.18
CA SER A 656 10.04 11.34 -23.27
C SER A 656 9.69 12.35 -24.37
N ASN A 657 8.41 12.70 -24.52
CA ASN A 657 7.92 13.62 -25.55
C ASN A 657 7.73 15.06 -25.04
N LEU A 658 7.81 15.28 -23.72
CA LEU A 658 7.64 16.61 -23.15
C LEU A 658 8.87 17.51 -23.41
N PRO A 659 8.65 18.83 -23.60
CA PRO A 659 9.75 19.79 -23.63
C PRO A 659 10.66 19.61 -22.42
N ARG A 660 11.96 19.74 -22.65
CA ARG A 660 12.98 19.47 -21.63
C ARG A 660 13.32 20.70 -20.80
N ASP A 661 12.67 21.83 -21.07
CA ASP A 661 12.95 23.09 -20.41
C ASP A 661 12.22 23.17 -19.07
N CYS A 662 13.00 23.51 -18.06
CA CYS A 662 12.52 23.85 -16.74
C CYS A 662 12.18 25.35 -16.73
N THR A 663 11.11 25.75 -17.41
CA THR A 663 10.53 27.07 -17.15
C THR A 663 9.88 27.00 -15.77
N PRO A 664 10.32 27.81 -14.79
CA PRO A 664 9.67 27.85 -13.48
C PRO A 664 8.19 28.11 -13.72
N SER A 665 7.31 27.23 -13.20
CA SER A 665 5.88 27.52 -13.16
C SER A 665 5.73 28.87 -12.50
N SER A 666 5.32 29.89 -13.27
CA SER A 666 5.13 31.24 -12.78
C SER A 666 4.31 31.16 -11.50
N LYS A 667 4.89 31.63 -10.38
CA LYS A 667 4.32 31.56 -9.02
C LYS A 667 2.80 31.59 -9.08
N VAL A 668 2.17 30.44 -8.85
CA VAL A 668 0.73 30.39 -8.61
C VAL A 668 0.53 31.23 -7.36
N GLY A 669 -0.03 32.43 -7.54
CA GLY A 669 -0.23 33.38 -6.44
C GLY A 669 -1.04 32.70 -5.35
N GLY A 670 -0.41 32.45 -4.21
CA GLY A 670 -1.09 32.03 -3.00
C GLY A 670 -2.01 33.17 -2.56
N GLY A 671 -3.28 33.09 -2.97
CA GLY A 671 -4.35 33.80 -2.30
C GLY A 671 -4.50 33.16 -0.92
N THR A 672 -4.18 33.95 0.10
CA THR A 672 -4.46 33.68 1.52
C THR A 672 -5.94 33.52 1.79
#